data_AF-A0A1J4UQY3-F1
#
_entry.id   AF-A0A1J4UQY3-F1
#
_cell.length_a   1.000
_cell.length_b   1.000
_cell.length_c   1.000
_cell.angle_alpha   90.00
_cell.angle_beta   90.00
_cell.angle_gamma   90.00
#
_symmetry.space_group_name_H-M   'P 1'
#
loop_
_entity.id
_entity.type
_entity.pdbx_description
1 polymer ?
#
loop_
_entity_poly.entity_id
_entity_poly.type
_entity_poly.pdbx_seq_one_letter_code
_entity_poly.pdbx_strand_id
1 'polypeptide(L)'
;MYIVSEVLFMTEDFTTKVIGAVKFSIFSPEIIRKVSAAKRITVPDTYDEDSYPIDGGLVDQRLGVIDPGLKCKTCGGGVGTCPGHFGHIELVRPVIHPEFAKYLLYIMKATCRSCKLLLLDADEKNDLIKLIEEEGETVLKPQIKRKNCPHCGEAIPELTLMRPTTFFKDKSVMLPTEIRNWLEGISNDDLRLLGFDPLYARPEWMVLTVLLVPPVNVRPSITLETGERSEDDLTHKLVDVIRTNQRLDANINAGAPQLIIEDLWELLQYHITTYFNNEMSNIPPARHRSGRALKTLSQRLKGKEGRFRYNLSGKRVNFSARTVISPDPNISLDEVGVPMAIAKELTVPMRITQWNLERCRQFILNLTYPHADYIVRPDGKRVRVNETNRVEVSSQLAPGWIIDRQLIDGDLVLFNRQPSLHRISIMCHEVRVMPGKTLRLNPLDCPPYNADFDGDEMNLHAIQTEEAQVEADVLMKVHRQILSPRHGKAIIKPQEDHVTGAFYMTNDDCEFTKSEASDLLAIAGITKLPKPDRSDKYSGRLLFSLLLPAELSLKMRTKLGEELVIENGLLIKGSIESKAFENQILERIVEQVGYERAKWFLDSATRITLEVLTRHGLSVSLRNYSVEGEAHTHLNSLLDKTNREIDAYILQFKNKTLQKNPGLTPRETLEEKIMEITSKARDASGALVEKSFGKVNTAILMAKIGARGSLLNAVQMSAMLGQQAVRGKRLKRGYRKRLLPHFKRGVIGGMERGFITGSFKTGLKPYEYFQHSMGGRESLVNTAIRTARSGYMQRRLVNAFQDVVVRKDGTVRDARDIIVQFKYGGGGLDFYSNPAELLEKKIAVEDEG
;
A
#
# COMPACT_ATOMS: atom_id res chain seq x y z
N MET A 1 -17.50 -0.01 -25.57
CA MET A 1 -17.32 0.72 -24.29
C MET A 1 -18.67 0.69 -23.58
N TYR A 2 -18.80 0.01 -22.44
CA TYR A 2 -20.06 0.03 -21.70
C TYR A 2 -20.19 1.38 -21.00
N ILE A 3 -21.35 2.02 -21.10
CA ILE A 3 -21.63 3.32 -20.47
C ILE A 3 -22.85 3.16 -19.56
N VAL A 4 -22.82 3.85 -18.42
CA VAL A 4 -23.89 3.83 -17.42
C VAL A 4 -25.20 4.32 -18.06
N SER A 5 -26.16 3.41 -18.26
CA SER A 5 -27.50 3.71 -18.78
C SER A 5 -28.41 4.29 -17.71
N GLU A 6 -28.23 3.84 -16.47
CA GLU A 6 -29.14 4.16 -15.37
C GLU A 6 -28.38 4.13 -14.05
N VAL A 7 -28.61 5.15 -13.23
CA VAL A 7 -28.12 5.25 -11.86
C VAL A 7 -29.33 5.16 -10.97
N LEU A 8 -29.48 4.05 -10.26
CA LEU A 8 -30.55 3.89 -9.28
C LEU A 8 -30.11 4.58 -8.00
N PHE A 9 -30.94 5.50 -7.50
CA PHE A 9 -30.66 6.25 -6.29
C PHE A 9 -31.37 5.61 -5.09
N MET A 10 -30.66 5.45 -3.97
CA MET A 10 -31.28 5.16 -2.68
C MET A 10 -31.70 6.48 -2.02
N THR A 11 -32.90 6.51 -1.46
CA THR A 11 -33.39 7.63 -0.64
C THR A 11 -33.16 7.28 0.82
N GLU A 12 -32.13 7.85 1.44
CA GLU A 12 -31.92 7.72 2.88
C GLU A 12 -32.32 8.99 3.67
N ASP A 13 -32.46 10.16 3.04
CA ASP A 13 -33.10 11.34 3.66
C ASP A 13 -33.52 12.40 2.61
N PHE A 14 -34.49 13.25 2.96
CA PHE A 14 -35.24 14.16 2.07
C PHE A 14 -34.43 15.19 1.24
N THR A 15 -33.10 15.24 1.32
CA THR A 15 -32.28 16.27 0.64
C THR A 15 -31.11 15.77 -0.21
N THR A 16 -30.63 14.52 -0.07
CA THR A 16 -29.47 14.03 -0.86
C THR A 16 -29.65 12.57 -1.29
N LYS A 17 -29.47 12.33 -2.60
CA LYS A 17 -29.55 10.98 -3.20
C LYS A 17 -28.17 10.34 -3.29
N VAL A 18 -28.04 9.09 -2.85
CA VAL A 18 -26.80 8.30 -2.95
C VAL A 18 -26.95 7.27 -4.08
N ILE A 19 -25.85 6.92 -4.75
CA ILE A 19 -25.84 5.90 -5.82
C ILE A 19 -26.03 4.51 -5.19
N GLY A 20 -27.16 3.86 -5.46
CA GLY A 20 -27.42 2.48 -5.05
C GLY A 20 -26.88 1.45 -6.03
N ALA A 21 -27.07 1.68 -7.33
CA ALA A 21 -26.57 0.78 -8.37
C ALA A 21 -26.23 1.52 -9.68
N VAL A 22 -25.32 0.91 -10.46
CA VAL A 22 -24.85 1.40 -11.75
C VAL A 22 -25.13 0.34 -12.81
N LYS A 23 -26.06 0.61 -13.74
CA LYS A 23 -26.38 -0.31 -14.84
C LYS A 23 -25.59 0.07 -16.09
N PHE A 24 -24.80 -0.86 -16.60
CA PHE A 24 -23.97 -0.68 -17.79
C PHE A 24 -24.73 -1.06 -19.07
N SER A 25 -24.59 -0.28 -20.14
CA SER A 25 -25.24 -0.49 -21.44
C SER A 25 -24.31 -0.20 -22.62
N ILE A 26 -24.73 -0.61 -23.82
CA ILE A 26 -24.18 -0.15 -25.10
C ILE A 26 -25.09 0.98 -25.58
N PHE A 27 -24.52 2.15 -25.88
CA PHE A 27 -25.32 3.27 -26.37
C PHE A 27 -25.86 2.99 -27.78
N SER A 28 -27.18 3.09 -27.93
CA SER A 28 -27.81 3.05 -29.25
C SER A 28 -27.49 4.33 -30.04
N PRO A 29 -27.53 4.27 -31.38
CA PRO A 29 -27.39 5.46 -32.22
C PRO A 29 -28.36 6.59 -31.84
N GLU A 30 -29.59 6.23 -31.45
CA GLU A 30 -30.61 7.19 -31.00
C GLU A 30 -30.23 7.88 -29.68
N ILE A 31 -29.69 7.12 -28.72
CA ILE A 31 -29.22 7.66 -27.45
C ILE A 31 -28.04 8.61 -27.69
N ILE A 32 -27.08 8.22 -28.55
CA ILE A 32 -25.93 9.08 -28.89
C ILE A 32 -26.41 10.43 -29.46
N ARG A 33 -27.38 10.41 -30.37
CA ARG A 33 -27.96 11.64 -30.95
C ARG A 33 -28.71 12.47 -29.91
N LYS A 34 -29.46 11.84 -28.99
CA LYS A 34 -30.20 12.53 -27.91
C LYS A 34 -29.28 13.19 -26.87
N VAL A 35 -28.19 12.53 -26.51
CA VAL A 35 -27.23 13.02 -25.51
C VAL A 35 -26.34 14.13 -26.08
N SER A 36 -26.22 14.20 -27.41
CA SER A 36 -25.35 15.15 -28.07
C SER A 36 -25.90 16.59 -28.03
N ALA A 37 -25.15 17.49 -27.41
CA ALA A 37 -25.50 18.92 -27.33
C ALA A 37 -25.22 19.68 -28.63
N ALA A 38 -24.15 19.30 -29.34
CA ALA A 38 -23.84 19.85 -30.66
C ALA A 38 -24.46 18.97 -31.75
N LYS A 39 -25.44 19.50 -32.51
CA LYS A 39 -26.27 18.72 -33.45
C LYS A 39 -25.49 17.94 -34.51
N ARG A 40 -24.29 18.37 -34.93
CA ARG A 40 -23.38 17.60 -35.78
C ARG A 40 -22.01 18.24 -35.78
N ILE A 41 -20.95 17.47 -35.50
CA ILE A 41 -19.58 17.94 -35.68
C ILE A 41 -19.17 17.63 -37.11
N THR A 42 -18.89 18.66 -37.88
CA THR A 42 -18.54 18.54 -39.30
C THR A 42 -17.20 19.18 -39.62
N VAL A 43 -16.77 20.20 -38.87
CA VAL A 43 -15.53 20.92 -39.19
C VAL A 43 -14.35 20.18 -38.56
N PRO A 44 -13.32 19.79 -39.34
CA PRO A 44 -12.14 19.13 -38.79
C PRO A 44 -11.21 20.11 -38.04
N ASP A 45 -11.26 21.39 -38.35
CA ASP A 45 -10.41 22.41 -37.72
C ASP A 45 -10.97 22.82 -36.35
N THR A 46 -10.07 23.22 -35.45
CA THR A 46 -10.39 23.44 -34.02
C THR A 46 -10.62 24.93 -33.68
N TYR A 47 -9.72 25.80 -34.13
CA TYR A 47 -9.76 27.25 -33.90
C TYR A 47 -9.59 28.01 -35.21
N ASP A 48 -10.12 29.23 -35.27
CA ASP A 48 -9.91 30.17 -36.36
C ASP A 48 -8.56 30.90 -36.26
N GLU A 49 -8.28 31.80 -37.20
CA GLU A 49 -7.05 32.59 -37.25
C GLU A 49 -6.86 33.49 -36.02
N ASP A 50 -7.95 33.89 -35.37
CA ASP A 50 -7.96 34.70 -34.14
C ASP A 50 -7.88 33.85 -32.86
N SER A 51 -7.62 32.54 -32.99
CA SER A 51 -7.58 31.56 -31.90
C SER A 51 -8.91 31.42 -31.13
N TYR A 52 -10.03 31.74 -31.77
CA TYR A 52 -11.37 31.54 -31.24
C TYR A 52 -11.93 30.16 -31.67
N PRO A 53 -12.69 29.46 -30.81
CA PRO A 53 -13.23 28.15 -31.17
C PRO A 53 -14.23 28.23 -32.33
N ILE A 54 -14.09 27.34 -33.32
CA ILE A 54 -14.97 27.29 -34.49
C ILE A 54 -16.29 26.58 -34.15
N ASP A 55 -17.42 27.21 -34.51
CA ASP A 55 -18.76 26.61 -34.39
C ASP A 55 -18.90 25.39 -35.32
N GLY A 56 -19.41 24.27 -34.81
CA GLY A 56 -19.49 23.00 -35.55
C GLY A 56 -18.17 22.22 -35.66
N GLY A 57 -17.10 22.71 -35.02
CA GLY A 57 -15.81 22.03 -34.90
C GLY A 57 -15.67 21.17 -33.64
N LEU A 58 -14.48 20.61 -33.42
CA LEU A 58 -14.18 19.73 -32.28
C LEU A 58 -14.02 20.46 -30.93
N VAL A 59 -13.97 21.80 -30.95
CA VAL A 59 -13.86 22.68 -29.77
C VAL A 59 -15.08 23.62 -29.66
N ASP A 60 -16.20 23.28 -30.31
CA ASP A 60 -17.43 24.06 -30.24
C ASP A 60 -17.81 24.33 -28.77
N GLN A 61 -18.13 25.58 -28.44
CA GLN A 61 -18.48 26.03 -27.09
C GLN A 61 -19.70 25.31 -26.49
N ARG A 62 -20.52 24.66 -27.33
CA ARG A 62 -21.61 23.78 -26.89
C ARG A 62 -21.12 22.48 -26.25
N LEU A 63 -19.91 22.03 -26.57
CA LEU A 63 -19.27 20.83 -26.02
C LEU A 63 -18.56 21.08 -24.68
N GLY A 64 -18.41 22.35 -24.30
CA GLY A 64 -17.74 22.76 -23.07
C GLY A 64 -16.77 23.92 -23.32
N VAL A 65 -16.17 24.41 -22.24
CA VAL A 65 -15.23 25.54 -22.28
C VAL A 65 -14.02 25.24 -21.42
N ILE A 66 -12.84 25.55 -21.95
CA ILE A 66 -11.55 25.43 -21.28
C ILE A 66 -10.82 26.78 -21.13
N ASP A 67 -11.09 27.74 -22.02
CA ASP A 67 -10.46 29.05 -21.99
C ASP A 67 -11.13 29.98 -20.96
N PRO A 68 -10.34 30.67 -20.11
CA PRO A 68 -10.87 31.64 -19.15
C PRO A 68 -11.65 32.76 -19.85
N GLY A 69 -12.78 33.18 -19.27
CA GLY A 69 -13.62 34.27 -19.81
C GLY A 69 -14.71 33.83 -20.79
N LEU A 70 -14.60 32.63 -21.37
CA LEU A 70 -15.67 32.05 -22.18
C LEU A 70 -16.73 31.36 -21.31
N LYS A 71 -17.97 31.34 -21.80
CA LYS A 71 -19.11 30.64 -21.18
C LYS A 71 -19.65 29.59 -22.13
N CYS A 72 -20.05 28.45 -21.58
CA CYS A 72 -20.59 27.37 -22.38
C CYS A 72 -21.95 27.75 -22.97
N LYS A 73 -22.12 27.59 -24.29
CA LYS A 73 -23.38 27.86 -25.00
C LYS A 73 -24.53 26.90 -24.57
N THR A 74 -24.21 25.77 -23.92
CA THR A 74 -25.20 24.75 -23.51
C THR A 74 -25.66 24.93 -22.06
N CYS A 75 -24.74 25.11 -21.11
CA CYS A 75 -25.09 25.21 -19.68
C CYS A 75 -24.83 26.59 -19.05
N GLY A 76 -24.19 27.52 -19.76
CA GLY A 76 -23.81 28.85 -19.23
C GLY A 76 -22.64 28.84 -18.23
N GLY A 77 -22.14 27.65 -17.84
CA GLY A 77 -21.00 27.50 -16.93
C GLY A 77 -19.69 27.96 -17.55
N GLY A 78 -18.79 28.45 -16.71
CA GLY A 78 -17.41 28.81 -17.06
C GLY A 78 -16.42 27.67 -16.80
N VAL A 79 -15.13 27.99 -16.83
CA VAL A 79 -14.03 27.06 -16.52
C VAL A 79 -14.15 26.60 -15.06
N GLY A 80 -14.39 25.30 -14.85
CA GLY A 80 -14.53 24.68 -13.52
C GLY A 80 -15.96 24.43 -13.04
N THR A 81 -16.96 25.09 -13.63
CA THR A 81 -18.40 24.84 -13.31
C THR A 81 -19.10 24.05 -14.41
N CYS A 82 -18.68 24.20 -15.67
CA CYS A 82 -19.20 23.42 -16.78
C CYS A 82 -18.75 21.94 -16.67
N PRO A 83 -19.67 20.97 -16.65
CA PRO A 83 -19.33 19.54 -16.61
C PRO A 83 -18.79 19.02 -17.96
N GLY A 84 -18.98 19.78 -19.04
CA GLY A 84 -18.74 19.36 -20.42
C GLY A 84 -19.94 18.61 -21.00
N HIS A 85 -20.08 18.66 -22.33
CA HIS A 85 -21.22 18.08 -23.05
C HIS A 85 -20.74 17.27 -24.26
N PHE A 86 -21.42 16.15 -24.53
CA PHE A 86 -21.03 15.27 -25.62
C PHE A 86 -21.44 15.83 -26.99
N GLY A 87 -20.65 15.48 -28.00
CA GLY A 87 -20.94 15.69 -29.41
C GLY A 87 -21.18 14.35 -30.11
N HIS A 88 -21.51 14.39 -31.40
CA HIS A 88 -21.50 13.20 -32.23
C HIS A 88 -21.05 13.49 -33.66
N ILE A 89 -20.53 12.44 -34.30
CA ILE A 89 -20.18 12.39 -35.72
C ILE A 89 -21.04 11.31 -36.37
N GLU A 90 -21.77 11.68 -37.42
CA GLU A 90 -22.52 10.74 -38.24
C GLU A 90 -21.55 10.05 -39.22
N LEU A 91 -21.42 8.73 -39.12
CA LEU A 91 -20.55 7.96 -40.02
C LEU A 91 -21.29 7.66 -41.32
N VAL A 92 -20.62 7.90 -42.45
CA VAL A 92 -21.21 7.69 -43.79
C VAL A 92 -21.46 6.19 -44.05
N ARG A 93 -20.59 5.33 -43.51
CA ARG A 93 -20.70 3.88 -43.56
C ARG A 93 -20.53 3.29 -42.16
N PRO A 94 -21.17 2.14 -41.86
CA PRO A 94 -21.04 1.50 -40.55
C PRO A 94 -19.62 0.98 -40.32
N VAL A 95 -19.14 1.07 -39.08
CA VAL A 95 -17.78 0.70 -38.70
C VAL A 95 -17.83 -0.26 -37.51
N ILE A 96 -17.06 -1.35 -37.57
CA ILE A 96 -17.07 -2.36 -36.51
C ILE A 96 -16.33 -1.81 -35.29
N HIS A 97 -16.95 -1.87 -34.11
CA HIS A 97 -16.26 -1.51 -32.88
C HIS A 97 -15.20 -2.58 -32.55
N PRO A 98 -13.91 -2.21 -32.43
CA PRO A 98 -12.80 -3.16 -32.38
C PRO A 98 -12.81 -4.08 -31.16
N GLU A 99 -13.19 -3.57 -29.99
CA GLU A 99 -13.26 -4.37 -28.75
C GLU A 99 -14.45 -5.36 -28.72
N PHE A 100 -15.45 -5.18 -29.59
CA PHE A 100 -16.64 -6.04 -29.64
C PHE A 100 -16.57 -7.12 -30.73
N ALA A 101 -15.53 -7.13 -31.57
CA ALA A 101 -15.40 -8.05 -32.71
C ALA A 101 -15.52 -9.55 -32.33
N LYS A 102 -15.04 -9.95 -31.15
CA LYS A 102 -15.17 -11.34 -30.68
C LYS A 102 -16.62 -11.71 -30.34
N TYR A 103 -17.37 -10.80 -29.75
CA TYR A 103 -18.77 -11.01 -29.40
C TYR A 103 -19.63 -11.06 -30.66
N LEU A 104 -19.35 -10.19 -31.63
CA LEU A 104 -19.96 -10.26 -32.97
C LEU A 104 -19.77 -11.64 -33.62
N LEU A 105 -18.53 -12.16 -33.61
CA LEU A 105 -18.27 -13.51 -34.13
C LEU A 105 -19.05 -14.59 -33.39
N TYR A 106 -19.12 -14.48 -32.06
CA TYR A 106 -19.85 -15.43 -31.22
C TYR A 106 -21.36 -15.46 -31.56
N ILE A 107 -21.99 -14.28 -31.69
CA ILE A 107 -23.41 -14.17 -32.02
C ILE A 107 -23.69 -14.68 -33.44
N MET A 108 -22.85 -14.34 -34.41
CA MET A 108 -22.99 -14.84 -35.79
C MET A 108 -22.76 -16.35 -35.92
N LYS A 109 -21.97 -16.96 -35.02
CA LYS A 109 -21.82 -18.42 -34.96
C LYS A 109 -22.99 -19.14 -34.29
N ALA A 110 -23.76 -18.44 -33.47
CA ALA A 110 -24.91 -18.99 -32.77
C ALA A 110 -26.23 -18.82 -33.53
N THR A 111 -26.28 -17.92 -34.51
CA THR A 111 -27.50 -17.58 -35.28
C THR A 111 -27.34 -17.94 -36.75
N CYS A 112 -28.44 -18.18 -37.45
CA CYS A 112 -28.44 -18.40 -38.89
C CYS A 112 -28.46 -17.06 -39.66
N ARG A 113 -27.74 -16.95 -40.79
CA ARG A 113 -27.78 -15.76 -41.64
C ARG A 113 -29.15 -15.51 -42.27
N SER A 114 -29.78 -16.58 -42.78
CA SER A 114 -31.02 -16.48 -43.58
C SER A 114 -32.24 -16.29 -42.67
N CYS A 115 -32.46 -17.18 -41.70
CA CYS A 115 -33.63 -17.10 -40.81
C CYS A 115 -33.40 -16.30 -39.52
N LYS A 116 -32.14 -15.93 -39.19
CA LYS A 116 -31.77 -15.09 -38.03
C LYS A 116 -32.13 -15.66 -36.65
N LEU A 117 -32.70 -16.85 -36.60
CA LEU A 117 -32.97 -17.63 -35.40
C LEU A 117 -31.70 -18.30 -34.88
N LEU A 118 -31.72 -18.68 -33.61
CA LEU A 118 -30.69 -19.52 -33.01
C LEU A 118 -30.58 -20.86 -33.72
N LEU A 119 -29.36 -21.39 -33.78
CA LEU A 119 -29.09 -22.71 -34.35
C LEU A 119 -29.45 -23.85 -33.38
N LEU A 120 -30.53 -23.70 -32.61
CA LEU A 120 -30.99 -24.66 -31.60
C LEU A 120 -32.34 -25.23 -32.01
N ASP A 121 -32.56 -26.51 -31.72
CA ASP A 121 -33.89 -27.10 -31.85
C ASP A 121 -34.82 -26.65 -30.71
N ALA A 122 -36.13 -26.87 -30.86
CA ALA A 122 -37.11 -26.46 -29.85
C ALA A 122 -36.86 -27.11 -28.48
N ASP A 123 -36.45 -28.38 -28.45
CA ASP A 123 -36.13 -29.10 -27.22
C ASP A 123 -34.87 -28.53 -26.55
N GLU A 124 -33.81 -28.29 -27.32
CA GLU A 124 -32.56 -27.68 -26.81
C GLU A 124 -32.79 -26.26 -26.29
N LYS A 125 -33.68 -25.49 -26.94
CA LYS A 125 -34.06 -24.15 -26.50
C LYS A 125 -34.80 -24.20 -25.16
N ASN A 126 -35.67 -25.18 -24.95
CA ASN A 126 -36.39 -25.38 -23.69
C ASN A 126 -35.46 -25.85 -22.56
N ASP A 127 -34.55 -26.76 -22.84
CA ASP A 127 -33.55 -27.24 -21.86
C ASP A 127 -32.64 -26.09 -21.41
N LEU A 128 -32.24 -25.22 -22.34
CA LEU A 128 -31.46 -24.05 -22.02
C LEU A 128 -32.22 -23.06 -21.11
N ILE A 129 -33.50 -22.85 -21.35
CA ILE A 129 -34.34 -21.98 -20.51
C ILE A 129 -34.36 -22.49 -19.06
N LYS A 130 -34.60 -23.79 -18.87
CA LYS A 130 -34.59 -24.40 -17.53
C LYS A 130 -33.24 -24.25 -16.84
N LEU A 131 -32.15 -24.45 -17.57
CA LEU A 131 -30.80 -24.34 -17.03
C LEU A 131 -30.47 -22.90 -16.58
N ILE A 132 -30.94 -21.90 -17.32
CA ILE A 132 -30.82 -20.48 -16.94
C ILE A 132 -31.63 -20.17 -15.67
N GLU A 133 -32.83 -20.76 -15.52
CA GLU A 133 -33.67 -20.58 -14.33
C GLU A 133 -33.08 -21.25 -13.07
N GLU A 134 -32.40 -22.39 -13.22
CA GLU A 134 -31.79 -23.14 -12.10
C GLU A 134 -30.43 -22.58 -11.65
N GLU A 135 -29.55 -22.23 -12.59
CA GLU A 135 -28.16 -21.83 -12.28
C GLU A 135 -27.97 -20.30 -12.21
N GLY A 136 -28.92 -19.50 -12.70
CA GLY A 136 -28.87 -18.04 -12.63
C GLY A 136 -27.76 -17.37 -13.45
N GLU A 137 -26.93 -18.13 -14.18
CA GLU A 137 -25.88 -17.63 -15.06
C GLU A 137 -26.15 -17.97 -16.53
N THR A 138 -26.11 -16.96 -17.39
CA THR A 138 -26.23 -17.08 -18.86
C THR A 138 -24.94 -17.60 -19.51
N VAL A 139 -24.38 -18.73 -19.06
CA VAL A 139 -23.18 -19.32 -19.69
C VAL A 139 -23.60 -20.15 -20.90
N LEU A 140 -24.09 -19.49 -21.94
CA LEU A 140 -24.08 -20.12 -23.25
C LEU A 140 -22.62 -20.16 -23.75
N LYS A 141 -22.03 -21.35 -23.84
CA LYS A 141 -21.01 -21.67 -24.86
C LYS A 141 -21.64 -22.60 -25.90
N PRO A 142 -22.52 -22.13 -26.79
CA PRO A 142 -22.98 -22.94 -27.88
C PRO A 142 -21.88 -22.87 -28.95
N GLN A 143 -20.85 -23.71 -28.84
CA GLN A 143 -20.16 -24.15 -30.06
C GLN A 143 -21.10 -25.13 -30.77
N ILE A 144 -22.23 -24.64 -31.27
CA ILE A 144 -23.16 -25.45 -32.06
C ILE A 144 -22.46 -25.72 -33.39
N LYS A 145 -21.80 -26.88 -33.49
CA LYS A 145 -21.19 -27.37 -34.73
C LYS A 145 -22.25 -28.08 -35.56
N ARG A 146 -23.20 -27.32 -36.10
CA ARG A 146 -24.17 -27.82 -37.08
C ARG A 146 -23.68 -27.50 -38.49
N LYS A 147 -23.94 -28.38 -39.44
CA LYS A 147 -23.66 -28.15 -40.87
C LYS A 147 -24.80 -27.39 -41.56
N ASN A 148 -26.03 -27.62 -41.12
CA ASN A 148 -27.24 -27.03 -41.68
C ASN A 148 -28.08 -26.41 -40.58
N CYS A 149 -28.80 -25.33 -40.91
CA CYS A 149 -29.74 -24.68 -40.02
C CYS A 149 -30.96 -25.58 -39.76
N PRO A 150 -31.37 -25.80 -38.50
CA PRO A 150 -32.55 -26.61 -38.18
C PRO A 150 -33.88 -25.98 -38.63
N HIS A 151 -33.92 -24.66 -38.78
CA HIS A 151 -35.17 -23.95 -39.13
C HIS A 151 -35.36 -23.77 -40.64
N CYS A 152 -34.29 -23.45 -41.38
CA CYS A 152 -34.39 -23.11 -42.81
C CYS A 152 -33.54 -24.00 -43.72
N GLY A 153 -32.83 -25.00 -43.20
CA GLY A 153 -32.04 -25.95 -44.00
C GLY A 153 -30.74 -25.41 -44.62
N GLU A 154 -30.54 -24.09 -44.60
CA GLU A 154 -29.36 -23.39 -45.14
C GLU A 154 -28.04 -23.96 -44.56
N ALA A 155 -27.03 -24.11 -45.42
CA ALA A 155 -25.69 -24.48 -44.97
C ALA A 155 -25.07 -23.35 -44.12
N ILE A 156 -24.54 -23.71 -42.95
CA ILE A 156 -23.91 -22.73 -42.05
C ILE A 156 -22.52 -22.40 -42.61
N PRO A 157 -22.23 -21.12 -42.93
CA PRO A 157 -20.95 -20.74 -43.52
C PRO A 157 -19.81 -20.83 -42.50
N GLU A 158 -18.59 -21.04 -43.00
CA GLU A 158 -17.40 -21.00 -42.16
C GLU A 158 -17.04 -19.55 -41.83
N LEU A 159 -17.22 -19.16 -40.56
CA LEU A 159 -16.92 -17.83 -40.05
C LEU A 159 -15.57 -17.78 -39.32
N THR A 160 -14.66 -16.93 -39.81
CA THR A 160 -13.38 -16.65 -39.16
C THR A 160 -13.16 -15.15 -38.97
N LEU A 161 -12.37 -14.78 -37.96
CA LEU A 161 -12.03 -13.40 -37.62
C LEU A 161 -10.51 -13.24 -37.68
N MET A 162 -10.02 -12.45 -38.62
CA MET A 162 -8.66 -11.93 -38.57
C MET A 162 -8.69 -10.70 -37.67
N ARG A 163 -8.04 -10.81 -36.51
CA ARG A 163 -8.03 -9.73 -35.53
C ARG A 163 -7.28 -8.52 -36.11
N PRO A 164 -7.81 -7.31 -35.91
CA PRO A 164 -8.87 -6.99 -34.94
C PRO A 164 -10.31 -6.92 -35.47
N THR A 165 -10.55 -6.62 -36.76
CA THR A 165 -11.90 -6.25 -37.25
C THR A 165 -12.31 -6.88 -38.58
N THR A 166 -11.49 -7.73 -39.19
CA THR A 166 -11.78 -8.29 -40.52
C THR A 166 -12.41 -9.68 -40.39
N PHE A 167 -13.65 -9.82 -40.87
CA PHE A 167 -14.40 -11.07 -40.83
C PHE A 167 -14.39 -11.75 -42.20
N PHE A 168 -14.27 -13.08 -42.19
CA PHE A 168 -14.36 -13.89 -43.40
C PHE A 168 -15.53 -14.87 -43.30
N LYS A 169 -16.25 -15.00 -44.42
CA LYS A 169 -17.27 -16.00 -44.69
C LYS A 169 -16.78 -16.87 -45.85
N ASP A 170 -16.54 -18.15 -45.61
CA ASP A 170 -16.09 -19.09 -46.64
C ASP A 170 -14.88 -18.56 -47.45
N LYS A 171 -13.94 -17.90 -46.76
CA LYS A 171 -12.76 -17.19 -47.28
C LYS A 171 -12.99 -15.86 -48.02
N SER A 172 -14.24 -15.41 -48.18
CA SER A 172 -14.58 -14.07 -48.66
C SER A 172 -14.68 -13.06 -47.51
N VAL A 173 -14.24 -11.80 -47.71
CA VAL A 173 -14.34 -10.74 -46.69
C VAL A 173 -15.79 -10.29 -46.55
N MET A 174 -16.27 -10.13 -45.31
CA MET A 174 -17.59 -9.58 -45.03
C MET A 174 -17.52 -8.08 -44.76
N LEU A 175 -18.45 -7.33 -45.37
CA LEU A 175 -18.60 -5.90 -45.10
C LEU A 175 -19.34 -5.65 -43.77
N PRO A 176 -19.04 -4.56 -43.04
CA PRO A 176 -19.75 -4.20 -41.82
C PRO A 176 -21.27 -4.01 -42.00
N THR A 177 -21.71 -3.59 -43.18
CA THR A 177 -23.14 -3.49 -43.54
C THR A 177 -23.83 -4.86 -43.52
N GLU A 178 -23.20 -5.87 -44.09
CA GLU A 178 -23.74 -7.25 -44.10
C GLU A 178 -23.86 -7.81 -42.69
N ILE A 179 -22.83 -7.60 -41.87
CA ILE A 179 -22.81 -8.03 -40.47
C ILE A 179 -23.93 -7.34 -39.69
N ARG A 180 -24.10 -6.03 -39.85
CA ARG A 180 -25.16 -5.29 -39.15
C ARG A 180 -26.57 -5.77 -39.54
N ASN A 181 -26.83 -5.95 -40.84
CA ASN A 181 -28.14 -6.41 -41.34
C ASN A 181 -28.52 -7.82 -40.84
N TRP A 182 -27.50 -8.67 -40.64
CA TRP A 182 -27.70 -9.97 -39.99
C TRP A 182 -28.16 -9.77 -38.55
N LEU A 183 -27.40 -8.99 -37.76
CA LEU A 183 -27.64 -8.81 -36.33
C LEU A 183 -28.96 -8.11 -36.01
N GLU A 184 -29.37 -7.12 -36.81
CA GLU A 184 -30.62 -6.37 -36.59
C GLU A 184 -31.86 -7.26 -36.60
N GLY A 185 -31.86 -8.34 -37.37
CA GLY A 185 -33.03 -9.21 -37.48
C GLY A 185 -33.07 -10.37 -36.47
N ILE A 186 -32.20 -10.38 -35.47
CA ILE A 186 -32.28 -11.35 -34.36
C ILE A 186 -33.41 -10.93 -33.41
N SER A 187 -34.25 -11.90 -33.00
CA SER A 187 -35.37 -11.67 -32.10
C SER A 187 -34.91 -11.33 -30.68
N ASN A 188 -35.70 -10.55 -29.93
CA ASN A 188 -35.35 -10.17 -28.56
C ASN A 188 -35.28 -11.37 -27.60
N ASP A 189 -36.09 -12.41 -27.84
CA ASP A 189 -36.10 -13.61 -27.01
C ASP A 189 -34.83 -14.44 -27.23
N ASP A 190 -34.37 -14.55 -28.49
CA ASP A 190 -33.11 -15.23 -28.80
C ASP A 190 -31.90 -14.47 -28.24
N LEU A 191 -31.94 -13.14 -28.17
CA LEU A 191 -30.89 -12.34 -27.53
C LEU A 191 -30.79 -12.59 -26.03
N ARG A 192 -31.92 -12.72 -25.33
CA ARG A 192 -31.94 -13.04 -23.89
C ARG A 192 -31.30 -14.40 -23.63
N LEU A 193 -31.57 -15.39 -24.48
CA LEU A 193 -30.93 -16.70 -24.40
C LEU A 193 -29.42 -16.61 -24.62
N LEU A 194 -28.95 -15.72 -25.49
CA LEU A 194 -27.52 -15.42 -25.69
C LEU A 194 -26.87 -14.62 -24.56
N GLY A 195 -27.62 -14.26 -23.51
CA GLY A 195 -27.13 -13.46 -22.39
C GLY A 195 -27.04 -11.97 -22.68
N PHE A 196 -27.76 -11.47 -23.70
CA PHE A 196 -27.86 -10.05 -24.01
C PHE A 196 -29.22 -9.49 -23.57
N ASP A 197 -29.18 -8.33 -22.91
CA ASP A 197 -30.39 -7.58 -22.59
C ASP A 197 -30.81 -6.76 -23.83
N PRO A 198 -31.97 -7.05 -24.47
CA PRO A 198 -32.39 -6.36 -25.67
C PRO A 198 -32.72 -4.88 -25.45
N LEU A 199 -32.92 -4.43 -24.21
CA LEU A 199 -33.18 -3.02 -23.92
C LEU A 199 -31.89 -2.19 -23.85
N TYR A 200 -30.77 -2.81 -23.43
CA TYR A 200 -29.53 -2.10 -23.11
C TYR A 200 -28.31 -2.53 -23.94
N ALA A 201 -28.35 -3.67 -24.63
CA ALA A 201 -27.18 -4.24 -25.30
C ALA A 201 -27.53 -5.00 -26.59
N ARG A 202 -28.24 -4.34 -27.52
CA ARG A 202 -28.52 -4.92 -28.84
C ARG A 202 -27.23 -5.09 -29.67
N PRO A 203 -27.00 -6.25 -30.31
CA PRO A 203 -25.74 -6.54 -31.02
C PRO A 203 -25.43 -5.59 -32.19
N GLU A 204 -26.43 -5.09 -32.89
CA GLU A 204 -26.26 -4.15 -34.00
C GLU A 204 -25.60 -2.84 -33.56
N TRP A 205 -25.72 -2.44 -32.29
CA TRP A 205 -25.07 -1.24 -31.76
C TRP A 205 -23.55 -1.41 -31.60
N MET A 206 -23.05 -2.64 -31.65
CA MET A 206 -21.61 -2.91 -31.71
C MET A 206 -21.01 -2.55 -33.08
N VAL A 207 -21.85 -2.36 -34.10
CA VAL A 207 -21.47 -1.79 -35.39
C VAL A 207 -21.87 -0.31 -35.40
N LEU A 208 -20.87 0.55 -35.25
CA LEU A 208 -21.04 1.99 -35.07
C LEU A 208 -21.56 2.63 -36.34
N THR A 209 -22.65 3.39 -36.20
CA THR A 209 -23.20 4.29 -37.23
C THR A 209 -23.02 5.74 -36.84
N VAL A 210 -23.01 5.99 -35.53
CA VAL A 210 -22.78 7.30 -34.93
C VAL A 210 -21.65 7.16 -33.94
N LEU A 211 -20.64 8.01 -34.05
CA LEU A 211 -19.51 8.06 -33.13
C LEU A 211 -19.74 9.17 -32.10
N LEU A 212 -19.76 8.81 -30.82
CA LEU A 212 -19.86 9.76 -29.72
C LEU A 212 -18.53 10.52 -29.55
N VAL A 213 -18.59 11.85 -29.53
CA VAL A 213 -17.43 12.72 -29.34
C VAL A 213 -17.36 13.19 -27.89
N PRO A 214 -16.24 12.96 -27.18
CA PRO A 214 -16.11 13.38 -25.80
C PRO A 214 -16.04 14.92 -25.66
N PRO A 215 -16.53 15.47 -24.53
CA PRO A 215 -16.46 16.89 -24.23
C PRO A 215 -15.06 17.47 -24.31
N VAL A 216 -14.96 18.79 -24.50
CA VAL A 216 -13.68 19.52 -24.52
C VAL A 216 -12.94 19.38 -23.19
N ASN A 217 -13.66 19.35 -22.07
CA ASN A 217 -13.10 19.17 -20.72
C ASN A 217 -12.30 17.85 -20.55
N VAL A 218 -12.59 16.82 -21.36
CA VAL A 218 -11.87 15.53 -21.34
C VAL A 218 -10.66 15.54 -22.30
N ARG A 219 -10.62 16.52 -23.21
CA ARG A 219 -9.59 16.72 -24.24
C ARG A 219 -8.99 18.14 -24.17
N PRO A 220 -8.40 18.54 -23.03
CA PRO A 220 -7.87 19.89 -22.87
C PRO A 220 -6.68 20.11 -23.80
N SER A 221 -6.60 21.29 -24.43
CA SER A 221 -5.39 21.75 -25.10
C SER A 221 -4.37 22.28 -24.07
N ILE A 222 -3.09 22.19 -24.40
CA ILE A 222 -1.99 22.71 -23.58
C ILE A 222 -1.37 23.88 -24.33
N THR A 223 -1.37 25.07 -23.74
CA THR A 223 -0.59 26.20 -24.24
C THR A 223 0.86 26.04 -23.77
N LEU A 224 1.80 25.95 -24.72
CA LEU A 224 3.23 25.95 -24.43
C LEU A 224 3.69 27.35 -23.99
N GLU A 225 4.85 27.44 -23.33
CA GLU A 225 5.46 28.72 -22.93
C GLU A 225 5.72 29.66 -24.13
N THR A 226 5.88 29.09 -25.33
CA THR A 226 6.02 29.81 -26.60
C THR A 226 4.73 30.47 -27.07
N GLY A 227 3.60 30.24 -26.39
CA GLY A 227 2.26 30.69 -26.79
C GLY A 227 1.56 29.76 -27.78
N GLU A 228 2.23 28.76 -28.33
CA GLU A 228 1.63 27.79 -29.24
C GLU A 228 0.70 26.80 -28.50
N ARG A 229 -0.46 26.51 -29.10
CA ARG A 229 -1.40 25.50 -28.59
C ARG A 229 -1.03 24.11 -29.08
N SER A 230 -0.80 23.20 -28.14
CA SER A 230 -0.68 21.77 -28.38
C SER A 230 -2.01 21.07 -28.11
N GLU A 231 -2.60 20.51 -29.16
CA GLU A 231 -3.87 19.79 -29.06
C GLU A 231 -3.73 18.42 -28.38
N ASP A 232 -4.84 17.97 -27.79
CA ASP A 232 -4.94 16.66 -27.17
C ASP A 232 -4.86 15.52 -28.22
N ASP A 233 -4.21 14.41 -27.84
CA ASP A 233 -4.07 13.23 -28.71
C ASP A 233 -5.41 12.67 -29.23
N LEU A 234 -6.50 12.76 -28.44
CA LEU A 234 -7.84 12.36 -28.89
C LEU A 234 -8.41 13.34 -29.90
N THR A 235 -8.18 14.65 -29.72
CA THR A 235 -8.59 15.67 -30.68
C THR A 235 -7.92 15.41 -32.03
N HIS A 236 -6.60 15.22 -32.05
CA HIS A 236 -5.86 14.91 -33.29
C HIS A 236 -6.43 13.68 -34.02
N LYS A 237 -6.80 12.63 -33.29
CA LYS A 237 -7.36 11.44 -33.91
C LYS A 237 -8.79 11.65 -34.43
N LEU A 238 -9.60 12.44 -33.73
CA LEU A 238 -10.95 12.80 -34.18
C LEU A 238 -10.92 13.67 -35.46
N VAL A 239 -9.93 14.55 -35.59
CA VAL A 239 -9.69 15.31 -36.83
C VAL A 239 -9.51 14.36 -38.01
N ASP A 240 -8.67 13.33 -37.87
CA ASP A 240 -8.43 12.34 -38.93
C ASP A 240 -9.71 11.55 -39.29
N VAL A 241 -10.53 11.22 -38.28
CA VAL A 241 -11.82 10.54 -38.48
C VAL A 241 -12.76 11.42 -39.28
N ILE A 242 -12.91 12.70 -38.94
CA ILE A 242 -13.78 13.64 -39.65
C ILE A 242 -13.32 13.82 -41.10
N ARG A 243 -12.02 14.06 -41.33
CA ARG A 243 -11.45 14.24 -42.67
C ARG A 243 -11.68 13.02 -43.56
N THR A 244 -11.44 11.82 -43.02
CA THR A 244 -11.65 10.57 -43.78
C THR A 244 -13.13 10.33 -44.05
N ASN A 245 -14.00 10.60 -43.08
CA ASN A 245 -15.45 10.44 -43.22
C ASN A 245 -16.02 11.41 -44.28
N GLN A 246 -15.57 12.67 -44.30
CA GLN A 246 -15.96 13.64 -45.34
C GLN A 246 -15.44 13.25 -46.72
N ARG A 247 -14.20 12.77 -46.81
CA ARG A 247 -13.62 12.29 -48.07
C ARG A 247 -14.40 11.10 -48.60
N LEU A 248 -14.81 10.17 -47.73
CA LEU A 248 -15.66 9.04 -48.09
C LEU A 248 -17.02 9.51 -48.63
N ASP A 249 -17.68 10.45 -47.95
CA ASP A 249 -18.96 11.03 -48.40
C ASP A 249 -18.84 11.68 -49.79
N ALA A 250 -17.83 12.53 -49.98
CA ALA A 250 -17.60 13.22 -51.24
C ALA A 250 -17.35 12.25 -52.41
N ASN A 251 -16.59 11.17 -52.20
CA ASN A 251 -16.31 10.18 -53.25
C ASN A 251 -17.53 9.31 -53.57
N ILE A 252 -18.36 8.98 -52.58
CA ILE A 252 -19.62 8.27 -52.82
C ILE A 252 -20.57 9.14 -53.65
N ASN A 253 -20.72 10.41 -53.29
CA ASN A 253 -21.61 11.34 -54.01
C ASN A 253 -21.08 11.68 -55.42
N ALA A 254 -19.77 11.63 -55.63
CA ALA A 254 -19.15 11.81 -56.94
C ALA A 254 -19.21 10.55 -57.85
N GLY A 255 -19.74 9.42 -57.36
CA GLY A 255 -19.83 8.18 -58.13
C GLY A 255 -18.47 7.50 -58.35
N ALA A 256 -17.55 7.60 -57.39
CA ALA A 256 -16.24 6.97 -57.48
C ALA A 256 -16.33 5.42 -57.59
N PRO A 257 -15.34 4.76 -58.21
CA PRO A 257 -15.26 3.30 -58.26
C PRO A 257 -15.30 2.65 -56.87
N GLN A 258 -15.93 1.47 -56.79
CA GLN A 258 -16.13 0.72 -55.55
C GLN A 258 -14.83 0.45 -54.78
N LEU A 259 -13.73 0.13 -55.47
CA LEU A 259 -12.41 -0.08 -54.87
C LEU A 259 -11.93 1.12 -54.05
N ILE A 260 -12.14 2.35 -54.55
CA ILE A 260 -11.74 3.57 -53.85
C ILE A 260 -12.60 3.79 -52.60
N ILE A 261 -13.90 3.48 -52.69
CA ILE A 261 -14.82 3.58 -51.57
C ILE A 261 -14.44 2.57 -50.47
N GLU A 262 -14.08 1.34 -50.85
CA GLU A 262 -13.64 0.30 -49.92
C GLU A 262 -12.32 0.67 -49.24
N ASP A 263 -11.32 1.17 -49.98
CA ASP A 263 -10.06 1.64 -49.41
C ASP A 263 -10.27 2.79 -48.39
N LEU A 264 -11.13 3.76 -48.72
CA LEU A 264 -11.47 4.86 -47.81
C LEU A 264 -12.25 4.37 -46.58
N TRP A 265 -13.08 3.33 -46.74
CA TRP A 265 -13.81 2.72 -45.63
C TRP A 265 -12.86 1.93 -44.70
N GLU A 266 -11.90 1.18 -45.24
CA GLU A 266 -10.86 0.54 -44.45
C GLU A 266 -10.00 1.56 -43.69
N LEU A 267 -9.69 2.69 -44.33
CA LEU A 267 -8.99 3.79 -43.67
C LEU A 267 -9.82 4.39 -42.51
N LEU A 268 -11.13 4.57 -42.70
CA LEU A 268 -12.04 5.00 -41.64
C LEU A 268 -12.07 3.99 -40.47
N GLN A 269 -12.12 2.69 -40.78
CA GLN A 269 -12.03 1.61 -39.80
C GLN A 269 -10.70 1.65 -39.03
N TYR A 270 -9.58 1.95 -39.69
CA TYR A 270 -8.28 2.15 -39.07
C TYR A 270 -8.28 3.33 -38.08
N HIS A 271 -8.81 4.49 -38.49
CA HIS A 271 -8.85 5.67 -37.63
C HIS A 271 -9.73 5.47 -36.39
N ILE A 272 -10.90 4.84 -36.54
CA ILE A 272 -11.77 4.51 -35.41
C ILE A 272 -11.14 3.45 -34.51
N THR A 273 -10.46 2.44 -35.08
CA THR A 273 -9.82 1.40 -34.28
C THR A 273 -8.71 1.96 -33.40
N THR A 274 -7.84 2.79 -33.98
CA THR A 274 -6.75 3.44 -33.23
C THR A 274 -7.26 4.50 -32.25
N TYR A 275 -8.41 5.13 -32.51
CA TYR A 275 -9.09 6.03 -31.56
C TYR A 275 -9.55 5.31 -30.28
N PHE A 276 -10.12 4.11 -30.38
CA PHE A 276 -10.47 3.33 -29.19
C PHE A 276 -9.23 2.71 -28.52
N ASN A 277 -8.34 2.12 -29.31
CA ASN A 277 -7.18 1.42 -28.80
C ASN A 277 -6.00 1.45 -29.78
N ASN A 278 -5.04 2.34 -29.51
CA ASN A 278 -3.85 2.50 -30.35
C ASN A 278 -2.75 1.42 -30.14
N GLU A 279 -2.95 0.47 -29.23
CA GLU A 279 -2.02 -0.63 -28.92
C GLU A 279 -2.56 -1.98 -29.42
N MET A 280 -3.55 -1.94 -30.32
CA MET A 280 -4.11 -3.13 -30.95
C MET A 280 -3.05 -3.90 -31.74
N SER A 281 -3.07 -5.23 -31.60
CA SER A 281 -2.24 -6.12 -32.41
C SER A 281 -2.64 -6.05 -33.89
N ASN A 282 -1.67 -6.23 -34.79
CA ASN A 282 -1.83 -6.20 -36.25
C ASN A 282 -2.28 -4.86 -36.85
N ILE A 283 -2.26 -3.78 -36.07
CA ILE A 283 -2.53 -2.42 -36.57
C ILE A 283 -1.32 -1.53 -36.28
N PRO A 284 -0.83 -0.74 -37.26
CA PRO A 284 0.26 0.19 -37.01
C PRO A 284 -0.22 1.32 -36.08
N PRO A 285 0.51 1.62 -34.99
CA PRO A 285 0.11 2.64 -34.04
C PRO A 285 0.11 4.01 -34.71
N ALA A 286 -0.97 4.76 -34.53
CA ALA A 286 -1.06 6.14 -34.96
C ALA A 286 -0.06 7.00 -34.15
N ARG A 287 0.73 7.80 -34.86
CA ARG A 287 1.79 8.64 -34.29
C ARG A 287 1.53 10.10 -34.62
N HIS A 288 1.98 10.97 -33.72
CA HIS A 288 2.11 12.39 -34.00
C HIS A 288 3.20 12.63 -35.06
N ARG A 289 3.25 13.82 -35.67
CA ARG A 289 4.31 14.20 -36.63
C ARG A 289 5.73 14.08 -36.05
N SER A 290 5.85 14.16 -34.73
CA SER A 290 7.10 13.97 -33.99
C SER A 290 7.54 12.50 -33.83
N GLY A 291 6.74 11.54 -34.31
CA GLY A 291 7.00 10.11 -34.16
C GLY A 291 6.51 9.50 -32.84
N ARG A 292 6.05 10.30 -31.88
CA ARG A 292 5.44 9.82 -30.62
C ARG A 292 4.11 9.12 -30.89
N ALA A 293 3.90 7.93 -30.32
CA ALA A 293 2.60 7.24 -30.40
C ALA A 293 1.53 7.99 -29.62
N LEU A 294 0.33 8.12 -30.17
CA LEU A 294 -0.80 8.80 -29.54
C LEU A 294 -1.37 7.98 -28.38
N LYS A 295 -1.69 8.62 -27.25
CA LYS A 295 -2.37 8.02 -26.10
C LYS A 295 -3.90 8.19 -26.21
N THR A 296 -4.57 7.16 -26.72
CA THR A 296 -6.02 7.17 -26.93
C THR A 296 -6.80 6.56 -25.76
N LEU A 297 -8.09 6.22 -25.93
CA LEU A 297 -9.01 5.92 -24.82
C LEU A 297 -8.53 4.75 -23.93
N SER A 298 -8.14 3.62 -24.54
CA SER A 298 -7.67 2.43 -23.82
C SER A 298 -6.44 2.73 -22.96
N GLN A 299 -5.46 3.47 -23.49
CA GLN A 299 -4.21 3.83 -22.80
C GLN A 299 -4.44 4.81 -21.65
N ARG A 300 -5.42 5.72 -21.78
CA ARG A 300 -5.78 6.64 -20.70
C ARG A 300 -6.38 5.91 -19.50
N LEU A 301 -7.09 4.82 -19.74
CA LEU A 301 -7.74 4.03 -18.68
C LEU A 301 -6.79 3.00 -18.07
N LYS A 302 -6.04 2.26 -18.89
CA LYS A 302 -5.20 1.13 -18.49
C LYS A 302 -3.80 1.57 -18.07
N GLY A 303 -3.05 0.65 -17.46
CA GLY A 303 -1.65 0.85 -17.09
C GLY A 303 -1.43 1.46 -15.71
N LYS A 304 -0.17 1.75 -15.37
CA LYS A 304 0.22 2.30 -14.06
C LYS A 304 -0.14 3.79 -13.95
N GLU A 305 0.06 4.54 -15.03
CA GLU A 305 -0.29 5.96 -15.15
C GLU A 305 -1.73 6.19 -15.64
N GLY A 306 -2.48 5.11 -15.90
CA GLY A 306 -3.88 5.19 -16.30
C GLY A 306 -4.78 5.70 -15.17
N ARG A 307 -5.91 6.29 -15.54
CA ARG A 307 -6.86 6.93 -14.63
C ARG A 307 -7.29 6.04 -13.45
N PHE A 308 -7.54 4.75 -13.69
CA PHE A 308 -7.97 3.84 -12.62
C PHE A 308 -6.97 3.72 -11.47
N ARG A 309 -5.67 3.60 -11.77
CA ARG A 309 -4.63 3.45 -10.74
C ARG A 309 -4.13 4.78 -10.22
N TYR A 310 -3.96 5.77 -11.10
CA TYR A 310 -3.29 7.03 -10.76
C TYR A 310 -4.23 8.12 -10.25
N ASN A 311 -5.51 8.10 -10.63
CA ASN A 311 -6.47 9.15 -10.28
C ASN A 311 -7.66 8.66 -9.48
N LEU A 312 -8.02 7.37 -9.53
CA LEU A 312 -9.17 6.84 -8.79
C LEU A 312 -8.73 6.09 -7.53
N SER A 313 -7.91 5.05 -7.69
CA SER A 313 -7.48 4.20 -6.56
C SER A 313 -6.52 4.91 -5.60
N GLY A 314 -5.69 5.83 -6.12
CA GLY A 314 -4.79 6.65 -5.33
C GLY A 314 -4.86 8.09 -5.83
N LYS A 315 -4.90 9.05 -4.91
CA LYS A 315 -4.91 10.48 -5.21
C LYS A 315 -3.91 11.18 -4.31
N ARG A 316 -3.41 12.33 -4.77
CA ARG A 316 -2.77 13.28 -3.86
C ARG A 316 -3.86 13.95 -3.02
N VAL A 317 -3.58 14.12 -1.75
CA VAL A 317 -4.52 14.71 -0.78
C VAL A 317 -3.99 16.06 -0.30
N ASN A 318 -4.91 16.96 0.01
CA ASN A 318 -4.59 18.26 0.60
C ASN A 318 -4.41 18.11 2.14
N PHE A 319 -4.14 19.22 2.82
CA PHE A 319 -4.00 19.28 4.29
C PHE A 319 -3.02 18.24 4.86
N SER A 320 -1.89 18.09 4.18
CA SER A 320 -0.83 17.17 4.57
C SER A 320 0.53 17.84 4.55
N ALA A 321 1.44 17.35 5.39
CA ALA A 321 2.82 17.79 5.48
C ALA A 321 3.75 16.58 5.55
N ARG A 322 5.03 16.78 5.21
CA ARG A 322 6.07 15.76 5.27
C ARG A 322 7.40 16.40 5.65
N THR A 323 8.09 15.82 6.63
CA THR A 323 9.45 16.21 7.01
C THR A 323 10.15 15.06 7.73
N VAL A 324 11.43 15.23 8.01
CA VAL A 324 12.28 14.29 8.75
C VAL A 324 11.79 14.16 10.19
N ILE A 325 11.90 12.96 10.76
CA ILE A 325 11.56 12.69 12.17
C ILE A 325 12.77 12.81 13.10
N SER A 326 12.52 13.17 14.36
CA SER A 326 13.52 13.20 15.44
C SER A 326 12.96 12.59 16.72
N PRO A 327 13.77 11.92 17.54
CA PRO A 327 13.29 11.32 18.78
C PRO A 327 13.00 12.38 19.83
N ASP A 328 11.91 12.21 20.58
CA ASP A 328 11.65 12.97 21.81
C ASP A 328 10.97 12.06 22.85
N PRO A 329 11.65 11.61 23.92
CA PRO A 329 11.04 10.76 24.94
C PRO A 329 10.19 11.54 25.96
N ASN A 330 10.18 12.87 25.91
CA ASN A 330 9.48 13.72 26.87
C ASN A 330 8.06 14.09 26.45
N ILE A 331 7.67 13.81 25.21
CA ILE A 331 6.28 13.90 24.76
C ILE A 331 5.52 12.63 25.16
N SER A 332 4.19 12.74 25.29
CA SER A 332 3.37 11.56 25.59
C SER A 332 3.36 10.60 24.40
N LEU A 333 3.04 9.33 24.64
CA LEU A 333 2.90 8.31 23.61
C LEU A 333 1.92 8.71 22.48
N ASP A 334 0.84 9.42 22.81
CA ASP A 334 -0.12 9.85 21.78
C ASP A 334 0.28 11.15 21.08
N GLU A 335 1.30 11.86 21.57
CA GLU A 335 1.69 13.17 21.06
C GLU A 335 2.69 13.05 19.91
N VAL A 336 2.52 13.92 18.91
CA VAL A 336 3.52 14.17 17.87
C VAL A 336 3.95 15.63 17.92
N GLY A 337 5.27 15.85 17.98
CA GLY A 337 5.82 17.19 17.94
C GLY A 337 5.72 17.77 16.53
N VAL A 338 4.92 18.82 16.35
CA VAL A 338 4.71 19.48 15.06
C VAL A 338 5.51 20.79 15.00
N PRO A 339 6.36 20.99 13.97
CA PRO A 339 7.02 22.27 13.73
C PRO A 339 6.04 23.44 13.62
N MET A 340 6.37 24.55 14.27
CA MET A 340 5.61 25.81 14.15
C MET A 340 5.33 26.23 12.70
N ALA A 341 6.25 25.97 11.77
CA ALA A 341 6.04 26.27 10.34
C ALA A 341 4.89 25.45 9.72
N ILE A 342 4.76 24.17 10.09
CA ILE A 342 3.67 23.31 9.63
C ILE A 342 2.36 23.71 10.32
N ALA A 343 2.41 23.99 11.63
CA ALA A 343 1.24 24.37 12.40
C ALA A 343 0.57 25.66 11.90
N LYS A 344 1.36 26.60 11.36
CA LYS A 344 0.87 27.86 10.77
C LYS A 344 0.25 27.70 9.38
N GLU A 345 0.66 26.69 8.61
CA GLU A 345 0.18 26.48 7.24
C GLU A 345 -1.04 25.56 7.18
N LEU A 346 -1.06 24.54 8.03
CA LEU A 346 -2.19 23.62 8.13
C LEU A 346 -3.30 24.25 8.97
N THR A 347 -4.54 24.10 8.49
CA THR A 347 -5.73 24.59 9.18
C THR A 347 -6.73 23.47 9.44
N VAL A 348 -7.53 23.63 10.50
CA VAL A 348 -8.64 22.77 10.88
C VAL A 348 -9.90 23.62 10.97
N PRO A 349 -11.01 23.20 10.32
CA PRO A 349 -12.27 23.91 10.41
C PRO A 349 -12.88 23.71 11.79
N MET A 350 -13.35 24.79 12.40
CA MET A 350 -14.01 24.79 13.69
C MET A 350 -15.37 25.48 13.53
N ARG A 351 -16.45 24.72 13.78
CA ARG A 351 -17.80 25.27 13.75
C ARG A 351 -18.05 26.11 14.99
N ILE A 352 -18.59 27.32 14.77
CA ILE A 352 -18.91 28.25 15.85
C ILE A 352 -20.22 27.80 16.50
N THR A 353 -20.14 27.60 17.80
CA THR A 353 -21.23 27.26 18.71
C THR A 353 -21.31 28.33 19.81
N GLN A 354 -22.30 28.23 20.68
CA GLN A 354 -22.41 29.14 21.82
C GLN A 354 -21.23 28.99 22.81
N TRP A 355 -20.63 27.80 22.91
CA TRP A 355 -19.57 27.50 23.89
C TRP A 355 -18.18 27.99 23.46
N ASN A 356 -17.87 27.94 22.15
CA ASN A 356 -16.54 28.27 21.63
C ASN A 356 -16.49 29.65 20.95
N LEU A 357 -17.60 30.40 20.88
CA LEU A 357 -17.69 31.70 20.20
C LEU A 357 -16.57 32.67 20.63
N GLU A 358 -16.33 32.79 21.93
CA GLU A 358 -15.32 33.72 22.45
C GLU A 358 -13.90 33.30 22.08
N ARG A 359 -13.62 31.99 22.12
CA ARG A 359 -12.34 31.42 21.67
C ARG A 359 -12.14 31.63 20.16
N CYS A 360 -13.20 31.47 19.37
CA CYS A 360 -13.18 31.73 17.93
C CYS A 360 -12.91 33.20 17.62
N ARG A 361 -13.51 34.13 18.37
CA ARG A 361 -13.22 35.57 18.26
C ARG A 361 -11.75 35.86 18.54
N GLN A 362 -11.17 35.26 19.57
CA GLN A 362 -9.75 35.42 19.88
C GLN A 362 -8.86 34.97 18.72
N PHE A 363 -9.14 33.83 18.08
CA PHE A 363 -8.37 33.40 16.91
C PHE A 363 -8.43 34.36 15.72
N ILE A 364 -9.55 35.06 15.51
CA ILE A 364 -9.65 36.08 14.44
C ILE A 364 -8.90 37.35 14.84
N LEU A 365 -8.94 37.73 16.12
CA LEU A 365 -8.30 38.94 16.61
C LEU A 365 -6.78 38.81 16.73
N ASN A 366 -6.25 37.62 16.96
CA ASN A 366 -4.80 37.40 17.09
C ASN A 366 -4.05 37.71 15.79
N LEU A 367 -2.93 38.45 15.90
CA LEU A 367 -2.01 38.72 14.77
C LEU A 367 -0.93 37.66 14.63
N THR A 368 -0.63 36.95 15.71
CA THR A 368 0.37 35.90 15.76
C THR A 368 -0.29 34.55 16.00
N TYR A 369 0.45 33.49 15.73
CA TYR A 369 0.04 32.13 16.08
C TYR A 369 -0.44 32.05 17.55
N PRO A 370 -1.58 31.41 17.83
CA PRO A 370 -2.54 30.83 16.87
C PRO A 370 -3.55 31.88 16.34
N HIS A 371 -3.78 31.91 15.02
CA HIS A 371 -4.85 32.71 14.40
C HIS A 371 -5.68 31.91 13.38
N ALA A 372 -6.79 32.52 12.94
CA ALA A 372 -7.64 31.99 11.86
C ALA A 372 -7.29 32.62 10.51
N ASP A 373 -7.21 31.80 9.47
CA ASP A 373 -6.86 32.24 8.11
C ASP A 373 -8.10 32.58 7.28
N TYR A 374 -9.16 31.80 7.46
CA TYR A 374 -10.40 31.95 6.71
C TYR A 374 -11.61 31.81 7.62
N ILE A 375 -12.70 32.45 7.18
CA ILE A 375 -14.04 32.21 7.68
C ILE A 375 -14.91 31.68 6.54
N VAL A 376 -15.81 30.77 6.86
CA VAL A 376 -16.83 30.27 5.94
C VAL A 376 -18.18 30.63 6.54
N ARG A 377 -18.91 31.46 5.81
CA ARG A 377 -20.26 31.86 6.18
C ARG A 377 -21.26 30.74 5.87
N PRO A 378 -22.47 30.76 6.46
CA PRO A 378 -23.52 29.77 6.17
C PRO A 378 -23.97 29.73 4.71
N ASP A 379 -23.75 30.81 3.94
CA ASP A 379 -23.97 30.89 2.50
C ASP A 379 -22.88 30.17 1.67
N GLY A 380 -21.87 29.59 2.34
CA GLY A 380 -20.73 28.92 1.72
C GLY A 380 -19.63 29.87 1.24
N LYS A 381 -19.78 31.19 1.41
CA LYS A 381 -18.76 32.16 0.99
C LYS A 381 -17.58 32.11 1.95
N ARG A 382 -16.41 31.77 1.39
CA ARG A 382 -15.12 31.80 2.10
C ARG A 382 -14.50 33.19 2.02
N VAL A 383 -14.19 33.79 3.16
CA VAL A 383 -13.54 35.10 3.26
C VAL A 383 -12.21 34.93 4.01
N ARG A 384 -11.14 35.50 3.45
CA ARG A 384 -9.82 35.49 4.10
C ARG A 384 -9.76 36.55 5.20
N VAL A 385 -9.21 36.16 6.35
CA VAL A 385 -8.98 37.08 7.47
C VAL A 385 -7.64 37.78 7.25
N ASN A 386 -7.68 39.11 7.23
CA ASN A 386 -6.53 40.00 7.07
C ASN A 386 -6.52 41.03 8.23
N GLU A 387 -5.41 41.73 8.41
CA GLU A 387 -5.25 42.72 9.49
C GLU A 387 -6.30 43.84 9.46
N THR A 388 -6.77 44.21 8.27
CA THR A 388 -7.73 45.28 8.05
C THR A 388 -9.18 44.89 8.33
N ASN A 389 -9.55 43.62 8.07
CA ASN A 389 -10.95 43.18 8.15
C ASN A 389 -11.26 42.42 9.45
N ARG A 390 -10.26 41.99 10.22
CA ARG A 390 -10.43 41.13 11.41
C ARG A 390 -11.40 41.69 12.45
N VAL A 391 -11.37 43.00 12.71
CA VAL A 391 -12.22 43.63 13.74
C VAL A 391 -13.68 43.56 13.31
N GLU A 392 -13.95 43.96 12.06
CA GLU A 392 -15.29 43.89 11.47
C GLU A 392 -15.79 42.44 11.43
N VAL A 393 -14.97 41.51 10.92
CA VAL A 393 -15.32 40.09 10.82
C VAL A 393 -15.61 39.49 12.20
N SER A 394 -14.81 39.80 13.22
CA SER A 394 -15.00 39.30 14.58
C SER A 394 -16.33 39.74 15.20
N SER A 395 -16.79 40.96 14.86
CA SER A 395 -18.06 41.51 15.34
C SER A 395 -19.28 40.84 14.70
N GLN A 396 -19.12 40.34 13.47
CA GLN A 396 -20.18 39.67 12.70
C GLN A 396 -20.28 38.16 12.99
N LEU A 397 -19.36 37.59 13.77
CA LEU A 397 -19.38 36.16 14.06
C LEU A 397 -20.66 35.75 14.80
N ALA A 398 -21.32 34.74 14.26
CA ALA A 398 -22.51 34.15 14.85
C ALA A 398 -22.39 32.61 14.86
N PRO A 399 -23.10 31.92 15.77
CA PRO A 399 -23.23 30.47 15.72
C PRO A 399 -23.68 29.98 14.34
N GLY A 400 -23.08 28.88 13.88
CA GLY A 400 -23.32 28.31 12.54
C GLY A 400 -22.30 28.71 11.47
N TRP A 401 -21.45 29.71 11.73
CA TRP A 401 -20.28 30.00 10.89
C TRP A 401 -19.16 28.99 11.16
N ILE A 402 -18.19 28.87 10.25
CA ILE A 402 -17.01 28.03 10.41
C ILE A 402 -15.77 28.91 10.31
N ILE A 403 -14.77 28.66 11.15
CA ILE A 403 -13.45 29.28 11.03
C ILE A 403 -12.42 28.22 10.66
N ASP A 404 -11.52 28.53 9.74
CA ASP A 404 -10.35 27.70 9.45
C ASP A 404 -9.19 28.25 10.28
N ARG A 405 -8.91 27.61 11.41
CA ARG A 405 -7.84 28.03 12.33
C ARG A 405 -6.59 27.18 12.14
N GLN A 406 -5.44 27.77 12.45
CA GLN A 406 -4.16 27.07 12.50
C GLN A 406 -4.18 25.90 13.51
N LEU A 407 -3.30 24.92 13.31
CA LEU A 407 -3.15 23.77 14.21
C LEU A 407 -2.68 24.22 15.60
N ILE A 408 -3.29 23.68 16.64
CA ILE A 408 -2.92 23.94 18.04
C ILE A 408 -2.66 22.65 18.80
N ASP A 409 -2.11 22.78 20.00
CA ASP A 409 -1.91 21.64 20.90
C ASP A 409 -3.22 20.92 21.18
N GLY A 410 -3.19 19.58 21.08
CA GLY A 410 -4.35 18.70 21.26
C GLY A 410 -5.17 18.44 19.99
N ASP A 411 -4.85 19.06 18.85
CA ASP A 411 -5.52 18.72 17.59
C ASP A 411 -5.17 17.30 17.12
N LEU A 412 -6.12 16.63 16.48
CA LEU A 412 -5.95 15.26 16.02
C LEU A 412 -5.40 15.22 14.58
N VAL A 413 -4.34 14.43 14.41
CA VAL A 413 -3.66 14.26 13.12
C VAL A 413 -3.41 12.78 12.85
N LEU A 414 -3.45 12.38 11.58
CA LEU A 414 -3.01 11.05 11.18
C LEU A 414 -1.52 11.10 10.83
N PHE A 415 -0.74 10.24 11.48
CA PHE A 415 0.68 10.11 11.28
C PHE A 415 1.01 8.80 10.59
N ASN A 416 1.78 8.86 9.49
CA ASN A 416 1.99 7.74 8.58
C ASN A 416 3.44 7.65 8.09
N ARG A 417 4.01 6.43 8.13
CA ARG A 417 5.27 6.10 7.45
C ARG A 417 5.02 5.24 6.23
N GLN A 418 5.58 5.65 5.10
CA GLN A 418 5.57 4.86 3.86
C GLN A 418 6.86 4.02 3.78
N PRO A 419 6.80 2.74 3.34
CA PRO A 419 5.61 2.01 2.91
C PRO A 419 4.73 1.52 4.07
N SER A 420 3.41 1.65 3.93
CA SER A 420 2.45 1.18 4.93
C SER A 420 2.20 -0.33 4.77
N LEU A 421 2.85 -1.14 5.61
CA LEU A 421 2.79 -2.61 5.52
C LEU A 421 1.60 -3.21 6.26
N HIS A 422 1.16 -2.57 7.35
CA HIS A 422 0.05 -3.03 8.17
C HIS A 422 -0.77 -1.83 8.64
N ARG A 423 -1.95 -2.08 9.24
CA ARG A 423 -2.86 -1.00 9.66
C ARG A 423 -2.22 0.01 10.62
N ILE A 424 -1.33 -0.46 11.51
CA ILE A 424 -0.64 0.38 12.50
C ILE A 424 0.44 1.30 11.87
N SER A 425 0.72 1.18 10.58
CA SER A 425 1.63 2.12 9.90
C SER A 425 0.99 3.51 9.70
N ILE A 426 -0.30 3.66 10.03
CA ILE A 426 -1.02 4.92 10.16
C ILE A 426 -1.78 4.92 11.50
N MET A 427 -1.54 5.92 12.34
CA MET A 427 -2.21 6.07 13.64
C MET A 427 -2.61 7.53 13.87
N CYS A 428 -3.57 7.75 14.76
CA CYS A 428 -4.00 9.07 15.19
C CYS A 428 -3.14 9.54 16.36
N HIS A 429 -2.52 10.71 16.20
CA HIS A 429 -1.71 11.40 17.21
C HIS A 429 -2.36 12.74 17.57
N GLU A 430 -1.99 13.27 18.74
CA GLU A 430 -2.28 14.63 19.19
C GLU A 430 -1.12 15.56 18.85
N VAL A 431 -1.45 16.71 18.29
CA VAL A 431 -0.46 17.73 17.96
C VAL A 431 0.11 18.32 19.24
N ARG A 432 1.44 18.44 19.27
CA ARG A 432 2.16 19.30 20.21
C ARG A 432 3.09 20.22 19.44
N VAL A 433 2.77 21.50 19.38
CA VAL A 433 3.49 22.48 18.59
C VAL A 433 4.79 22.86 19.28
N MET A 434 5.90 22.67 18.55
CA MET A 434 7.24 22.84 19.09
C MET A 434 8.13 23.61 18.11
N PRO A 435 9.16 24.32 18.62
CA PRO A 435 10.14 24.97 17.77
C PRO A 435 11.01 23.93 17.04
N GLY A 436 11.39 24.21 15.80
CA GLY A 436 12.20 23.30 14.98
C GLY A 436 11.63 23.11 13.58
N LYS A 437 12.15 22.12 12.86
CA LYS A 437 11.75 21.78 11.48
C LYS A 437 11.45 20.29 11.28
N THR A 438 11.60 19.47 12.32
CA THR A 438 11.40 18.02 12.32
C THR A 438 10.14 17.64 13.07
N LEU A 439 9.51 16.54 12.67
CA LEU A 439 8.43 15.93 13.42
C LEU A 439 9.03 15.16 14.60
N ARG A 440 8.59 15.42 15.83
CA ARG A 440 9.09 14.69 17.00
C ARG A 440 8.22 13.49 17.29
N LEU A 441 8.83 12.34 17.43
CA LEU A 441 8.15 11.07 17.69
C LEU A 441 8.69 10.47 18.98
N ASN A 442 7.79 9.91 19.79
CA ASN A 442 8.19 9.12 20.95
C ASN A 442 8.91 7.85 20.46
N PRO A 443 10.14 7.54 20.95
CA PRO A 443 10.88 6.35 20.52
C PRO A 443 10.13 5.02 20.68
N LEU A 444 9.14 4.95 21.58
CA LEU A 444 8.27 3.78 21.75
C LEU A 444 7.39 3.46 20.54
N ASP A 445 7.12 4.45 19.68
CA ASP A 445 6.28 4.32 18.48
C ASP A 445 7.07 3.97 17.22
N CYS A 446 8.40 3.93 17.30
CA CYS A 446 9.24 3.53 16.18
C CYS A 446 8.93 2.10 15.66
N PRO A 447 8.71 1.07 16.52
CA PRO A 447 8.46 -0.28 16.04
C PRO A 447 7.18 -0.43 15.19
N PRO A 448 6.01 0.13 15.56
CA PRO A 448 4.85 0.17 14.67
C PRO A 448 5.11 0.83 13.31
N TYR A 449 5.84 1.93 13.26
CA TYR A 449 6.17 2.56 11.98
C TYR A 449 7.32 1.87 11.24
N ASN A 450 8.01 0.95 11.91
CA ASN A 450 9.31 0.41 11.50
C ASN A 450 10.30 1.54 11.15
N ALA A 451 10.22 2.65 11.89
CA ALA A 451 10.96 3.88 11.65
C ALA A 451 12.28 3.89 12.42
N ASP A 452 13.27 4.56 11.87
CA ASP A 452 14.51 4.91 12.55
C ASP A 452 14.80 6.42 12.40
N PHE A 453 15.94 6.87 12.92
CA PHE A 453 16.30 8.30 12.95
C PHE A 453 17.52 8.61 12.08
N ASP A 454 17.74 7.86 10.99
CA ASP A 454 18.88 8.05 10.08
C ASP A 454 18.64 9.08 8.97
N GLY A 455 17.44 9.66 8.93
CA GLY A 455 16.97 10.56 7.87
C GLY A 455 15.55 10.25 7.37
N ASP A 456 14.89 9.26 7.95
CA ASP A 456 13.51 8.90 7.67
C ASP A 456 12.54 10.10 7.70
N GLU A 457 11.67 10.15 6.69
CA GLU A 457 10.62 11.16 6.55
C GLU A 457 9.24 10.54 6.73
N MET A 458 8.39 11.19 7.52
CA MET A 458 7.01 10.75 7.77
C MET A 458 5.99 11.80 7.32
N ASN A 459 4.78 11.34 7.03
CA ASN A 459 3.67 12.17 6.59
C ASN A 459 2.72 12.46 7.76
N LEU A 460 2.22 13.68 7.80
CA LEU A 460 1.21 14.15 8.74
C LEU A 460 0.00 14.64 7.95
N HIS A 461 -1.21 14.24 8.37
CA HIS A 461 -2.47 14.65 7.75
C HIS A 461 -3.38 15.28 8.79
N ALA A 462 -3.81 16.52 8.57
CA ALA A 462 -4.74 17.21 9.46
C ALA A 462 -6.18 16.80 9.15
N ILE A 463 -6.88 16.27 10.16
CA ILE A 463 -8.25 15.75 10.00
C ILE A 463 -9.24 16.92 10.01
N GLN A 464 -10.06 17.02 8.97
CA GLN A 464 -10.92 18.19 8.75
C GLN A 464 -12.29 18.06 9.42
N THR A 465 -13.06 17.02 9.08
CA THR A 465 -14.43 16.83 9.58
C THR A 465 -14.46 16.25 10.99
N GLU A 466 -15.38 16.75 11.83
CA GLU A 466 -15.56 16.30 13.22
C GLU A 466 -15.82 14.79 13.32
N GLU A 467 -16.63 14.22 12.43
CA GLU A 467 -16.91 12.76 12.38
C GLU A 467 -15.62 11.94 12.20
N ALA A 468 -14.76 12.36 11.26
CA ALA A 468 -13.48 11.70 11.01
C ALA A 468 -12.49 11.90 12.16
N GLN A 469 -12.55 13.03 12.88
CA GLN A 469 -11.74 13.27 14.07
C GLN A 469 -12.13 12.29 15.18
N VAL A 470 -13.44 12.12 15.43
CA VAL A 470 -13.95 11.17 16.42
C VAL A 470 -13.63 9.72 16.03
N GLU A 471 -13.81 9.35 14.76
CA GLU A 471 -13.45 8.01 14.27
C GLU A 471 -11.96 7.71 14.51
N ALA A 472 -11.08 8.65 14.16
CA ALA A 472 -9.64 8.51 14.33
C ALA A 472 -9.24 8.45 15.82
N ASP A 473 -9.84 9.26 16.67
CA ASP A 473 -9.58 9.26 18.12
C ASP A 473 -10.03 7.96 18.79
N VAL A 474 -11.21 7.45 18.43
CA VAL A 474 -11.76 6.25 19.07
C VAL A 474 -11.08 4.98 18.56
N LEU A 475 -10.81 4.88 17.26
CA LEU A 475 -10.34 3.64 16.63
C LEU A 475 -8.84 3.61 16.37
N MET A 476 -8.19 4.75 16.15
CA MET A 476 -6.82 4.81 15.61
C MET A 476 -5.79 5.42 16.56
N LYS A 477 -6.18 5.83 17.77
CA LYS A 477 -5.25 6.41 18.76
C LYS A 477 -4.10 5.49 19.11
N VAL A 478 -2.91 6.05 19.29
CA VAL A 478 -1.67 5.29 19.50
C VAL A 478 -1.76 4.34 20.69
N HIS A 479 -2.17 4.83 21.87
CA HIS A 479 -2.25 3.98 23.07
C HIS A 479 -3.25 2.82 22.93
N ARG A 480 -4.27 2.93 22.07
CA ARG A 480 -5.19 1.83 21.77
C ARG A 480 -4.53 0.77 20.87
N GLN A 481 -3.50 1.14 20.12
CA GLN A 481 -2.75 0.25 19.22
C GLN A 481 -1.49 -0.36 19.85
N ILE A 482 -1.38 -0.37 21.20
CA ILE A 482 -0.25 -1.01 21.90
C ILE A 482 -0.12 -2.49 21.51
N LEU A 483 -1.23 -3.20 21.30
CA LEU A 483 -1.25 -4.61 20.92
C LEU A 483 -1.31 -4.81 19.40
N SER A 484 -0.46 -5.68 18.89
CA SER A 484 -0.44 -6.06 17.46
C SER A 484 -1.62 -6.97 17.10
N PRO A 485 -2.40 -6.64 16.05
CA PRO A 485 -3.52 -7.47 15.58
C PRO A 485 -3.07 -8.83 15.02
N ARG A 486 -1.78 -8.97 14.68
CA ARG A 486 -1.23 -10.20 14.09
C ARG A 486 -1.16 -11.34 15.11
N HIS A 487 -0.90 -11.02 16.38
CA HIS A 487 -0.58 -12.03 17.40
C HIS A 487 -1.00 -11.65 18.81
N GLY A 488 -1.66 -10.51 19.02
CA GLY A 488 -2.16 -10.07 20.33
C GLY A 488 -1.08 -9.73 21.35
N LYS A 489 0.12 -9.32 20.90
CA LYS A 489 1.25 -8.96 21.81
C LYS A 489 1.64 -7.50 21.63
N ALA A 490 2.26 -6.92 22.65
CA ALA A 490 2.73 -5.53 22.62
C ALA A 490 3.73 -5.31 21.48
N ILE A 491 3.36 -4.40 20.57
CA ILE A 491 4.25 -3.86 19.53
C ILE A 491 4.89 -2.55 19.97
N ILE A 492 4.12 -1.70 20.67
CA ILE A 492 4.61 -0.51 21.37
C ILE A 492 5.12 -0.98 22.73
N LYS A 493 6.44 -0.96 22.93
CA LYS A 493 7.07 -1.41 24.17
C LYS A 493 8.45 -0.79 24.37
N PRO A 494 8.94 -0.70 25.61
CA PRO A 494 10.31 -0.29 25.91
C PRO A 494 11.35 -1.14 25.18
N GLN A 495 12.30 -0.48 24.54
CA GLN A 495 13.43 -1.08 23.83
C GLN A 495 14.74 -0.37 24.20
N GLU A 496 15.88 -0.97 23.87
CA GLU A 496 17.22 -0.40 24.00
C GLU A 496 17.49 0.24 25.38
N ASP A 497 17.63 1.57 25.43
CA ASP A 497 18.00 2.32 26.63
C ASP A 497 16.94 2.19 27.74
N HIS A 498 15.65 2.13 27.39
CA HIS A 498 14.59 1.95 28.37
C HIS A 498 14.69 0.60 29.10
N VAL A 499 15.06 -0.45 28.37
CA VAL A 499 15.29 -1.79 28.95
C VAL A 499 16.53 -1.79 29.83
N THR A 500 17.59 -1.13 29.37
CA THR A 500 18.86 -1.06 30.11
C THR A 500 18.70 -0.24 31.40
N GLY A 501 18.02 0.90 31.33
CA GLY A 501 17.70 1.72 32.50
C GLY A 501 16.80 0.99 33.49
N ALA A 502 15.77 0.28 33.02
CA ALA A 502 14.91 -0.55 33.87
C ALA A 502 15.70 -1.65 34.61
N PHE A 503 16.61 -2.31 33.89
CA PHE A 503 17.49 -3.32 34.47
C PHE A 503 18.36 -2.75 35.59
N TYR A 504 19.08 -1.66 35.33
CA TYR A 504 19.94 -1.03 36.34
C TYR A 504 19.16 -0.46 37.52
N MET A 505 17.98 0.12 37.28
CA MET A 505 17.10 0.61 38.33
C MET A 505 16.63 -0.50 39.26
N THR A 506 16.38 -1.70 38.74
CA THR A 506 15.76 -2.81 39.51
C THR A 506 16.75 -3.82 40.07
N ASN A 507 18.05 -3.56 39.90
CA ASN A 507 19.12 -4.34 40.53
C ASN A 507 19.14 -4.15 42.06
N ASP A 508 19.59 -5.19 42.77
CA ASP A 508 19.65 -5.20 44.24
C ASP A 508 20.55 -4.11 44.82
N ASP A 509 21.58 -3.68 44.10
CA ASP A 509 22.54 -2.69 44.58
C ASP A 509 22.13 -1.23 44.29
N CYS A 510 20.98 -1.02 43.63
CA CYS A 510 20.52 0.31 43.25
C CYS A 510 19.76 0.99 44.39
N GLU A 511 20.35 2.04 44.96
CA GLU A 511 19.80 2.84 46.05
C GLU A 511 19.76 4.32 45.70
N PHE A 512 18.68 4.99 46.10
CA PHE A 512 18.47 6.41 45.91
C PHE A 512 18.32 7.12 47.25
N THR A 513 18.91 8.31 47.36
CA THR A 513 18.64 9.22 48.46
C THR A 513 17.22 9.77 48.38
N LYS A 514 16.72 10.34 49.47
CA LYS A 514 15.39 10.99 49.51
C LYS A 514 15.21 12.04 48.41
N SER A 515 16.25 12.84 48.13
CA SER A 515 16.20 13.88 47.09
C SER A 515 16.05 13.24 45.70
N GLU A 516 16.91 12.28 45.38
CA GLU A 516 16.89 11.62 44.06
C GLU A 516 15.60 10.83 43.82
N ALA A 517 15.10 10.12 44.85
CA ALA A 517 13.83 9.43 44.78
C ALA A 517 12.66 10.41 44.55
N SER A 518 12.70 11.60 45.16
CA SER A 518 11.69 12.63 44.97
C SER A 518 11.74 13.20 43.54
N ASP A 519 12.94 13.46 43.01
CA ASP A 519 13.13 13.93 41.64
C ASP A 519 12.60 12.91 40.61
N LEU A 520 12.95 11.63 40.78
CA LEU A 520 12.51 10.55 39.90
C LEU A 520 10.99 10.40 39.92
N LEU A 521 10.37 10.41 41.10
CA LEU A 521 8.92 10.31 41.22
C LEU A 521 8.20 11.55 40.67
N ALA A 522 8.80 12.75 40.78
CA ALA A 522 8.26 13.96 40.19
C ALA A 522 8.17 13.88 38.65
N ILE A 523 9.11 13.20 37.98
CA ILE A 523 9.06 12.95 36.53
C ILE A 523 7.83 12.13 36.14
N ALA A 524 7.43 11.16 36.97
CA ALA A 524 6.19 10.38 36.79
C ALA A 524 4.93 11.08 37.33
N GLY A 525 5.04 12.30 37.85
CA GLY A 525 3.93 13.02 38.48
C GLY A 525 3.47 12.45 39.82
N ILE A 526 4.28 11.61 40.47
CA ILE A 526 3.98 11.03 41.78
C ILE A 526 4.48 11.98 42.88
N THR A 527 3.54 12.56 43.63
CA THR A 527 3.84 13.56 44.68
C THR A 527 4.01 12.96 46.07
N LYS A 528 3.61 11.70 46.27
CA LYS A 528 3.69 11.02 47.57
C LYS A 528 4.88 10.09 47.62
N LEU A 529 5.86 10.44 48.45
CA LEU A 529 7.04 9.60 48.69
C LEU A 529 6.67 8.39 49.59
N PRO A 530 7.10 7.16 49.25
CA PRO A 530 6.88 6.00 50.10
C PRO A 530 7.74 6.06 51.36
N LYS A 531 7.52 5.11 52.28
CA LYS A 531 8.47 4.88 53.38
C LYS A 531 9.75 4.25 52.80
N PRO A 532 10.95 4.65 53.26
CA PRO A 532 12.19 4.03 52.82
C PRO A 532 12.20 2.55 53.22
N ASP A 533 12.63 1.69 52.29
CA ASP A 533 12.74 0.25 52.47
C ASP A 533 14.17 -0.19 52.86
N ARG A 534 15.13 0.72 52.78
CA ARG A 534 16.50 0.55 53.30
C ARG A 534 16.82 1.68 54.27
N SER A 535 17.81 1.48 55.13
CA SER A 535 18.23 2.42 56.19
C SER A 535 18.35 3.88 55.70
N ASP A 536 17.25 4.63 55.74
CA ASP A 536 17.04 5.99 55.20
C ASP A 536 17.24 6.20 53.69
N LYS A 537 17.18 5.12 52.90
CA LYS A 537 17.29 5.13 51.43
C LYS A 537 16.16 4.35 50.77
N TYR A 538 16.01 4.58 49.47
CA TYR A 538 14.98 3.97 48.63
C TYR A 538 15.62 3.00 47.65
N SER A 539 15.18 1.74 47.60
CA SER A 539 15.59 0.83 46.54
C SER A 539 14.94 1.21 45.22
N GLY A 540 15.63 0.98 44.10
CA GLY A 540 15.03 1.21 42.79
C GLY A 540 13.85 0.26 42.48
N ARG A 541 13.80 -0.93 43.11
CA ARG A 541 12.61 -1.80 43.04
C ARG A 541 11.38 -1.18 43.70
N LEU A 542 11.54 -0.54 44.86
CA LEU A 542 10.45 0.18 45.51
C LEU A 542 9.93 1.31 44.61
N LEU A 543 10.83 2.09 44.02
CA LEU A 543 10.43 3.18 43.12
C LEU A 543 9.74 2.67 41.85
N PHE A 544 10.24 1.58 41.25
CA PHE A 544 9.62 0.98 40.07
C PHE A 544 8.24 0.38 40.40
N SER A 545 8.06 -0.19 41.60
CA SER A 545 6.79 -0.75 42.06
C SER A 545 5.67 0.28 42.09
N LEU A 546 5.97 1.54 42.40
CA LEU A 546 4.97 2.62 42.39
C LEU A 546 4.38 2.92 41.01
N LEU A 547 5.04 2.47 39.94
CA LEU A 547 4.58 2.61 38.57
C LEU A 547 3.62 1.48 38.17
N LEU A 548 3.69 0.33 38.85
CA LEU A 548 2.86 -0.83 38.54
C LEU A 548 1.46 -0.66 39.16
N PRO A 549 0.39 -1.18 38.52
CA PRO A 549 -0.92 -1.24 39.14
C PRO A 549 -0.96 -2.30 40.26
N ALA A 550 -1.82 -2.09 41.26
CA ALA A 550 -1.91 -2.95 42.44
C ALA A 550 -2.45 -4.35 42.11
N GLU A 551 -3.17 -4.50 40.99
CA GLU A 551 -3.74 -5.75 40.51
C GLU A 551 -2.70 -6.65 39.85
N LEU A 552 -1.53 -6.11 39.49
CA LEU A 552 -0.50 -6.85 38.77
C LEU A 552 0.24 -7.79 39.71
N SER A 553 0.02 -9.09 39.52
CA SER A 553 0.84 -10.15 40.10
C SER A 553 1.44 -10.99 38.99
N LEU A 554 2.75 -11.25 39.05
CA LEU A 554 3.48 -11.96 38.02
C LEU A 554 4.68 -12.72 38.57
N LYS A 555 4.86 -13.96 38.11
CA LYS A 555 6.04 -14.77 38.41
C LYS A 555 6.63 -15.33 37.12
N MET A 556 7.90 -15.01 36.84
CA MET A 556 8.54 -15.47 35.61
C MET A 556 10.05 -15.64 35.74
N ARG A 557 10.64 -16.38 34.79
CA ARG A 557 12.09 -16.52 34.65
C ARG A 557 12.63 -15.59 33.56
N THR A 558 13.61 -14.76 33.93
CA THR A 558 14.25 -13.78 33.04
C THR A 558 15.23 -14.43 32.06
N LYS A 559 15.80 -13.67 31.11
CA LYS A 559 16.82 -14.19 30.16
C LYS A 559 18.14 -14.49 30.87
N LEU A 560 18.47 -13.78 31.94
CA LEU A 560 19.63 -14.11 32.80
C LEU A 560 19.40 -15.36 33.67
N GLY A 561 18.18 -15.91 33.67
CA GLY A 561 17.82 -17.11 34.40
C GLY A 561 17.37 -16.85 35.84
N GLU A 562 17.24 -15.58 36.23
CA GLU A 562 16.76 -15.12 37.53
C GLU A 562 15.23 -15.20 37.61
N GLU A 563 14.71 -15.26 38.83
CA GLU A 563 13.28 -15.32 39.11
C GLU A 563 12.76 -13.90 39.39
N LEU A 564 11.89 -13.40 38.52
CA LEU A 564 11.19 -12.12 38.67
C LEU A 564 9.83 -12.37 39.34
N VAL A 565 9.58 -11.70 40.47
CA VAL A 565 8.34 -11.83 41.25
C VAL A 565 7.78 -10.44 41.52
N ILE A 566 6.57 -10.21 41.00
CA ILE A 566 5.73 -9.04 41.28
C ILE A 566 4.48 -9.56 41.99
N GLU A 567 4.16 -9.03 43.16
CA GLU A 567 2.93 -9.37 43.88
C GLU A 567 2.19 -8.09 44.26
N ASN A 568 0.93 -8.00 43.86
CA ASN A 568 0.06 -6.85 44.12
C ASN A 568 0.71 -5.49 43.77
N GLY A 569 1.38 -5.42 42.61
CA GLY A 569 2.10 -4.24 42.14
C GLY A 569 3.49 -4.02 42.78
N LEU A 570 3.90 -4.83 43.74
CA LEU A 570 5.21 -4.73 44.39
C LEU A 570 6.22 -5.66 43.72
N LEU A 571 7.32 -5.10 43.20
CA LEU A 571 8.45 -5.84 42.67
C LEU A 571 9.33 -6.35 43.83
N ILE A 572 9.09 -7.59 44.24
CA ILE A 572 9.75 -8.21 45.39
C ILE A 572 11.16 -8.67 45.02
N LYS A 573 11.31 -9.34 43.86
CA LYS A 573 12.55 -10.03 43.47
C LYS A 573 12.78 -9.96 41.97
N GLY A 574 14.06 -9.89 41.59
CA GLY A 574 14.53 -9.92 40.20
C GLY A 574 14.62 -8.53 39.56
N SER A 575 15.29 -8.48 38.41
CA SER A 575 15.47 -7.26 37.62
C SER A 575 14.62 -7.29 36.35
N ILE A 576 14.16 -6.12 35.93
CA ILE A 576 13.32 -5.95 34.74
C ILE A 576 14.20 -5.99 33.48
N GLU A 577 13.95 -6.98 32.62
CA GLU A 577 14.63 -7.19 31.34
C GLU A 577 13.65 -7.07 30.17
N SER A 578 14.13 -7.11 28.91
CA SER A 578 13.26 -7.06 27.71
C SER A 578 12.11 -8.07 27.77
N LYS A 579 12.37 -9.29 28.27
CA LYS A 579 11.36 -10.35 28.35
C LYS A 579 10.15 -9.99 29.24
N ALA A 580 10.35 -9.17 30.27
CA ALA A 580 9.29 -8.72 31.17
C ALA A 580 8.32 -7.78 30.43
N PHE A 581 8.85 -6.92 29.55
CA PHE A 581 8.07 -6.04 28.69
C PHE A 581 7.49 -6.74 27.45
N GLU A 582 8.10 -7.84 27.00
CA GLU A 582 7.76 -8.47 25.72
C GLU A 582 6.47 -9.31 25.74
N ASN A 583 5.96 -9.74 26.91
CA ASN A 583 4.77 -10.63 26.96
C ASN A 583 4.00 -10.66 28.30
N GLN A 584 4.36 -9.87 29.31
CA GLN A 584 3.83 -10.13 30.66
C GLN A 584 3.38 -8.91 31.45
N ILE A 585 4.14 -7.82 31.47
CA ILE A 585 3.72 -6.64 32.23
C ILE A 585 2.69 -5.83 31.42
N LEU A 586 3.04 -5.42 30.19
CA LEU A 586 2.18 -4.52 29.39
C LEU A 586 0.85 -5.16 29.01
N GLU A 587 0.86 -6.40 28.55
CA GLU A 587 -0.37 -7.12 28.18
C GLU A 587 -1.31 -7.27 29.38
N ARG A 588 -0.79 -7.63 30.56
CA ARG A 588 -1.60 -7.75 31.78
C ARG A 588 -2.14 -6.41 32.26
N ILE A 589 -1.39 -5.33 32.14
CA ILE A 589 -1.88 -3.98 32.48
C ILE A 589 -3.04 -3.60 31.55
N VAL A 590 -2.89 -3.80 30.25
CA VAL A 590 -3.94 -3.53 29.26
C VAL A 590 -5.18 -4.36 29.55
N GLU A 591 -5.02 -5.64 29.90
CA GLU A 591 -6.11 -6.56 30.16
C GLU A 591 -6.85 -6.27 31.49
N GLN A 592 -6.12 -6.06 32.58
CA GLN A 592 -6.69 -5.94 33.92
C GLN A 592 -7.20 -4.53 34.22
N VAL A 593 -6.54 -3.49 33.71
CA VAL A 593 -6.82 -2.09 34.08
C VAL A 593 -7.19 -1.22 32.86
N GLY A 594 -6.73 -1.59 31.66
CA GLY A 594 -7.07 -0.90 30.42
C GLY A 594 -5.93 -0.07 29.81
N TYR A 595 -6.19 0.44 28.60
CA TYR A 595 -5.18 1.12 27.79
C TYR A 595 -4.72 2.47 28.36
N GLU A 596 -5.58 3.23 29.05
CA GLU A 596 -5.21 4.51 29.67
C GLU A 596 -4.15 4.33 30.76
N ARG A 597 -4.31 3.29 31.58
CA ARG A 597 -3.29 2.94 32.59
C ARG A 597 -2.00 2.47 31.95
N ALA A 598 -2.08 1.72 30.85
CA ALA A 598 -0.91 1.26 30.10
C ALA A 598 -0.13 2.45 29.49
N LYS A 599 -0.83 3.45 28.92
CA LYS A 599 -0.25 4.70 28.44
C LYS A 599 0.51 5.42 29.55
N TRP A 600 -0.15 5.65 30.69
CA TRP A 600 0.48 6.31 31.83
C TRP A 600 1.72 5.56 32.32
N PHE A 601 1.65 4.23 32.37
CA PHE A 601 2.79 3.39 32.77
C PHE A 601 3.95 3.52 31.77
N LEU A 602 3.68 3.47 30.47
CA LEU A 602 4.69 3.63 29.44
C LEU A 602 5.37 5.00 29.52
N ASP A 603 4.58 6.09 29.57
CA ASP A 603 5.12 7.45 29.65
C ASP A 603 5.96 7.66 30.92
N SER A 604 5.47 7.17 32.07
CA SER A 604 6.13 7.39 33.36
C SER A 604 7.37 6.52 33.52
N ALA A 605 7.27 5.22 33.22
CA ALA A 605 8.36 4.28 33.40
C ALA A 605 9.51 4.58 32.45
N THR A 606 9.24 4.94 31.20
CA THR A 606 10.30 5.20 30.23
C THR A 606 11.10 6.45 30.55
N ARG A 607 10.44 7.52 31.03
CA ARG A 607 11.14 8.75 31.45
C ARG A 607 12.00 8.52 32.68
N ILE A 608 11.48 7.81 33.69
CA ILE A 608 12.26 7.46 34.89
C ILE A 608 13.46 6.57 34.54
N THR A 609 13.27 5.53 33.73
CA THR A 609 14.36 4.59 33.43
C THR A 609 15.45 5.26 32.58
N LEU A 610 15.10 6.19 31.70
CA LEU A 610 16.08 7.02 30.98
C LEU A 610 16.85 7.94 31.92
N GLU A 611 16.18 8.59 32.88
CA GLU A 611 16.86 9.45 33.86
C GLU A 611 17.82 8.64 34.74
N VAL A 612 17.40 7.46 35.21
CA VAL A 612 18.26 6.54 35.97
C VAL A 612 19.46 6.11 35.13
N LEU A 613 19.26 5.77 33.86
CA LEU A 613 20.36 5.39 32.97
C LEU A 613 21.35 6.54 32.75
N THR A 614 20.82 7.76 32.59
CA THR A 614 21.61 8.98 32.43
C THR A 614 22.47 9.25 33.65
N ARG A 615 21.92 9.08 34.86
CA ARG A 615 22.67 9.20 36.13
C ARG A 615 23.69 8.09 36.32
N HIS A 616 23.34 6.86 35.94
CA HIS A 616 24.25 5.71 36.04
C HIS A 616 25.47 5.89 35.13
N GLY A 617 25.28 6.49 33.95
CA GLY A 617 26.32 6.68 32.95
C GLY A 617 26.68 5.36 32.28
N LEU A 618 26.11 5.12 31.10
CA LEU A 618 26.40 3.92 30.31
C LEU A 618 27.35 4.25 29.15
N SER A 619 28.42 3.47 29.00
CA SER A 619 29.31 3.56 27.84
C SER A 619 29.85 2.19 27.45
N VAL A 620 30.15 2.04 26.15
CA VAL A 620 30.79 0.85 25.59
C VAL A 620 32.09 1.29 24.92
N SER A 621 33.18 0.59 25.25
CA SER A 621 34.52 0.86 24.72
C SER A 621 35.05 -0.32 23.91
N LEU A 622 36.14 -0.12 23.16
CA LEU A 622 36.80 -1.20 22.43
C LEU A 622 37.33 -2.32 23.35
N ARG A 623 37.63 -2.00 24.62
CA ARG A 623 38.08 -2.97 25.63
C ARG A 623 37.01 -4.02 25.95
N ASN A 624 35.73 -3.66 25.81
CA ASN A 624 34.61 -4.56 25.98
C ASN A 624 34.60 -5.70 24.94
N TYR A 625 35.41 -5.61 23.88
CA TYR A 625 35.56 -6.66 22.86
C TYR A 625 36.99 -7.24 22.84
N SER A 626 37.78 -7.05 23.90
CA SER A 626 39.12 -7.63 24.08
C SER A 626 39.11 -9.05 24.64
N VAL A 627 39.39 -10.05 23.81
CA VAL A 627 39.78 -11.38 24.31
C VAL A 627 41.29 -11.39 24.56
N GLU A 628 41.71 -11.44 25.83
CA GLU A 628 43.11 -11.41 26.25
C GLU A 628 43.49 -12.67 27.07
N GLY A 629 44.79 -12.91 27.24
CA GLY A 629 45.31 -14.01 28.07
C GLY A 629 44.98 -15.42 27.56
N GLU A 630 44.61 -16.31 28.48
CA GLU A 630 44.31 -17.72 28.20
C GLU A 630 43.14 -17.91 27.21
N ALA A 631 42.18 -16.99 27.19
CA ALA A 631 41.08 -17.06 26.24
C ALA A 631 41.56 -16.85 24.80
N HIS A 632 42.58 -16.01 24.58
CA HIS A 632 43.14 -15.79 23.25
C HIS A 632 43.92 -17.02 22.75
N THR A 633 44.70 -17.67 23.62
CA THR A 633 45.43 -18.89 23.26
C THR A 633 44.49 -20.06 22.99
N HIS A 634 43.43 -20.22 23.78
CA HIS A 634 42.38 -21.21 23.53
C HIS A 634 41.64 -20.96 22.20
N LEU A 635 41.35 -19.70 21.86
CA LEU A 635 40.73 -19.36 20.58
C LEU A 635 41.60 -19.77 19.40
N ASN A 636 42.90 -19.46 19.44
CA ASN A 636 43.84 -19.83 18.38
C ASN A 636 43.97 -21.36 18.26
N SER A 637 44.04 -22.08 19.38
CA SER A 637 44.05 -23.54 19.40
C SER A 637 42.79 -24.15 18.77
N LEU A 638 41.61 -23.58 19.06
CA LEU A 638 40.34 -24.00 18.48
C LEU A 638 40.31 -23.78 16.96
N LEU A 639 40.79 -22.64 16.48
CA LEU A 639 40.88 -22.31 15.05
C LEU A 639 41.83 -23.27 14.31
N ASP A 640 42.99 -23.57 14.89
CA ASP A 640 43.96 -24.52 14.34
C ASP A 640 43.39 -25.94 14.26
N LYS A 641 42.71 -26.38 15.33
CA LYS A 641 42.01 -27.67 15.37
C LYS A 641 40.95 -27.75 14.27
N THR A 642 40.15 -26.69 14.11
CA THR A 642 39.11 -26.60 13.09
C THR A 642 39.69 -26.73 11.67
N ASN A 643 40.80 -26.04 11.38
CA ASN A 643 41.46 -26.14 10.08
C ASN A 643 42.01 -27.55 9.81
N ARG A 644 42.61 -28.21 10.82
CA ARG A 644 43.09 -29.60 10.70
C ARG A 644 41.95 -30.59 10.43
N GLU A 645 40.80 -30.40 11.07
CA GLU A 645 39.61 -31.23 10.83
C GLU A 645 39.09 -31.05 9.39
N ILE A 646 39.03 -29.81 8.89
CA ILE A 646 38.64 -29.52 7.50
C ILE A 646 39.60 -30.22 6.52
N ASP A 647 40.90 -30.13 6.75
CA ASP A 647 41.91 -30.76 5.89
C ASP A 647 41.81 -32.29 5.93
N ALA A 648 41.48 -32.88 7.08
CA ALA A 648 41.25 -34.32 7.21
C ALA A 648 40.06 -34.79 6.35
N TYR A 649 38.93 -34.07 6.37
CA TYR A 649 37.78 -34.40 5.51
C TYR A 649 38.08 -34.19 4.02
N ILE A 650 38.88 -33.18 3.67
CA ILE A 650 39.36 -32.99 2.29
C ILE A 650 40.25 -34.14 1.85
N LEU A 651 41.09 -34.67 2.74
CA LEU A 651 41.93 -35.83 2.46
C LEU A 651 41.09 -37.10 2.26
N GLN A 652 40.09 -37.35 3.11
CA GLN A 652 39.14 -38.46 2.94
C GLN A 652 38.40 -38.37 1.60
N PHE A 653 37.99 -37.16 1.21
CA PHE A 653 37.35 -36.93 -0.08
C PHE A 653 38.30 -37.23 -1.26
N LYS A 654 39.56 -36.82 -1.18
CA LYS A 654 40.58 -37.12 -2.20
C LYS A 654 40.88 -38.62 -2.30
N ASN A 655 40.92 -39.31 -1.16
CA ASN A 655 41.15 -40.75 -1.07
C ASN A 655 39.90 -41.60 -1.37
N LYS A 656 38.76 -40.96 -1.67
CA LYS A 656 37.45 -41.59 -1.89
C LYS A 656 36.96 -42.45 -0.71
N THR A 657 37.43 -42.18 0.51
CA THR A 657 37.01 -42.86 1.73
C THR A 657 35.90 -42.13 2.49
N LEU A 658 35.47 -40.96 2.00
CA LEU A 658 34.39 -40.18 2.62
C LEU A 658 33.04 -40.92 2.53
N GLN A 659 32.43 -41.19 3.68
CA GLN A 659 31.09 -41.76 3.75
C GLN A 659 30.06 -40.73 3.25
N LYS A 660 29.25 -41.15 2.28
CA LYS A 660 28.23 -40.31 1.61
C LYS A 660 26.99 -40.17 2.50
N ASN A 661 26.50 -38.94 2.67
CA ASN A 661 25.21 -38.70 3.33
C ASN A 661 24.05 -39.10 2.38
N PRO A 662 22.93 -39.66 2.90
CA PRO A 662 21.77 -40.00 2.09
C PRO A 662 21.27 -38.80 1.27
N GLY A 663 20.98 -39.01 -0.02
CA GLY A 663 20.46 -37.96 -0.91
C GLY A 663 21.47 -36.94 -1.45
N LEU A 664 22.71 -36.90 -0.93
CA LEU A 664 23.73 -35.92 -1.34
C LEU A 664 24.84 -36.55 -2.16
N THR A 665 25.40 -35.84 -3.13
CA THR A 665 26.63 -36.30 -3.80
C THR A 665 27.81 -36.34 -2.82
N PRO A 666 28.87 -37.13 -3.04
CA PRO A 666 30.06 -37.14 -2.17
C PRO A 666 30.69 -35.75 -2.00
N ARG A 667 30.60 -34.91 -3.05
CA ARG A 667 31.08 -33.52 -3.01
C ARG A 667 30.18 -32.62 -2.18
N GLU A 668 28.86 -32.79 -2.25
CA GLU A 668 27.93 -32.05 -1.40
C GLU A 668 28.03 -32.48 0.06
N THR A 669 28.24 -33.78 0.31
CA THR A 669 28.52 -34.32 1.64
C THR A 669 29.76 -33.65 2.26
N LEU A 670 30.84 -33.50 1.49
CA LEU A 670 32.03 -32.78 1.96
C LEU A 670 31.72 -31.32 2.32
N GLU A 671 30.96 -30.61 1.48
CA GLU A 671 30.63 -29.21 1.72
C GLU A 671 29.75 -29.04 2.97
N GLU A 672 28.77 -29.93 3.16
CA GLU A 672 27.91 -29.94 4.34
C GLU A 672 28.70 -30.23 5.61
N LYS A 673 29.59 -31.23 5.60
CA LYS A 673 30.45 -31.54 6.75
C LYS A 673 31.37 -30.37 7.12
N ILE A 674 31.95 -29.68 6.14
CA ILE A 674 32.77 -28.50 6.41
C ILE A 674 31.93 -27.34 6.97
N MET A 675 30.71 -27.12 6.44
CA MET A 675 29.78 -26.12 7.00
C MET A 675 29.40 -26.45 8.46
N GLU A 676 29.18 -27.73 8.77
CA GLU A 676 28.88 -28.21 10.13
C GLU A 676 30.05 -27.91 11.09
N ILE A 677 31.27 -28.27 10.71
CA ILE A 677 32.49 -28.04 11.51
C ILE A 677 32.72 -26.55 11.75
N THR A 678 32.61 -25.73 10.71
CA THR A 678 32.81 -24.28 10.83
C THR A 678 31.71 -23.61 11.69
N SER A 679 30.48 -24.13 11.68
CA SER A 679 29.43 -23.68 12.61
C SER A 679 29.76 -24.04 14.05
N LYS A 680 30.17 -25.30 14.32
CA LYS A 680 30.57 -25.74 15.66
C LYS A 680 31.73 -24.92 16.22
N ALA A 681 32.72 -24.61 15.39
CA ALA A 681 33.86 -23.77 15.79
C ALA A 681 33.43 -22.36 16.19
N ARG A 682 32.48 -21.77 15.47
CA ARG A 682 31.90 -20.46 15.79
C ARG A 682 31.14 -20.50 17.12
N ASP A 683 30.32 -21.52 17.34
CA ASP A 683 29.50 -21.65 18.55
C ASP A 683 30.39 -21.90 19.80
N ALA A 684 31.43 -22.74 19.67
CA ALA A 684 32.45 -22.94 20.71
C ALA A 684 33.24 -21.65 21.02
N SER A 685 33.55 -20.84 20.00
CA SER A 685 34.16 -19.53 20.20
C SER A 685 33.20 -18.57 20.92
N GLY A 686 31.90 -18.68 20.68
CA GLY A 686 30.86 -17.96 21.41
C GLY A 686 30.85 -18.24 22.90
N ALA A 687 30.89 -19.53 23.28
CA ALA A 687 30.96 -19.92 24.68
C ALA A 687 32.25 -19.42 25.36
N LEU A 688 33.38 -19.43 24.64
CA LEU A 688 34.66 -18.91 25.14
C LEU A 688 34.61 -17.40 25.38
N VAL A 689 34.10 -16.65 24.39
CA VAL A 689 33.87 -15.21 24.44
C VAL A 689 32.96 -14.82 25.61
N GLU A 690 31.88 -15.57 25.80
CA GLU A 690 30.95 -15.32 26.90
C GLU A 690 31.59 -15.55 28.27
N LYS A 691 32.38 -16.62 28.41
CA LYS A 691 33.10 -16.92 29.65
C LYS A 691 34.18 -15.88 29.94
N SER A 692 34.91 -15.40 28.93
CA SER A 692 36.02 -14.45 29.11
C SER A 692 35.55 -13.06 29.51
N PHE A 693 34.39 -12.63 29.03
CA PHE A 693 33.93 -11.26 29.22
C PHE A 693 33.12 -11.03 30.49
N GLY A 694 32.80 -12.07 31.26
CA GLY A 694 32.15 -11.96 32.56
C GLY A 694 30.73 -11.34 32.52
N LYS A 695 30.12 -11.15 33.70
CA LYS A 695 28.80 -10.51 33.86
C LYS A 695 28.85 -8.98 33.86
N VAL A 696 30.05 -8.40 34.02
CA VAL A 696 30.26 -6.95 34.21
C VAL A 696 30.44 -6.21 32.88
N ASN A 697 30.72 -6.92 31.80
CA ASN A 697 30.91 -6.28 30.50
C ASN A 697 29.60 -5.74 29.93
N THR A 698 29.51 -4.41 29.85
CA THR A 698 28.36 -3.66 29.37
C THR A 698 27.81 -4.15 28.02
N ALA A 699 28.70 -4.44 27.06
CA ALA A 699 28.30 -4.86 25.71
C ALA A 699 27.57 -6.21 25.72
N ILE A 700 27.99 -7.13 26.59
CA ILE A 700 27.37 -8.46 26.71
C ILE A 700 26.14 -8.39 27.58
N LEU A 701 26.17 -7.58 28.63
CA LEU A 701 25.02 -7.35 29.48
C LEU A 701 23.84 -6.85 28.65
N MET A 702 24.04 -5.82 27.83
CA MET A 702 23.01 -5.29 26.91
C MET A 702 22.45 -6.35 25.96
N ALA A 703 23.31 -7.22 25.42
CA ALA A 703 22.89 -8.33 24.57
C ALA A 703 22.09 -9.39 25.36
N LYS A 704 22.47 -9.70 26.60
CA LYS A 704 21.81 -10.72 27.44
C LYS A 704 20.44 -10.27 27.95
N ILE A 705 20.33 -9.02 28.41
CA ILE A 705 19.04 -8.44 28.85
C ILE A 705 18.12 -8.15 27.66
N GLY A 706 18.63 -8.25 26.42
CA GLY A 706 17.89 -8.06 25.18
C GLY A 706 17.57 -6.61 24.86
N ALA A 707 18.41 -5.68 25.30
CA ALA A 707 18.29 -4.26 24.96
C ALA A 707 18.77 -3.99 23.54
N ARG A 708 20.05 -4.27 23.25
CA ARG A 708 20.65 -4.11 21.92
C ARG A 708 21.85 -5.03 21.75
N GLY A 709 21.99 -5.59 20.55
CA GLY A 709 23.09 -6.49 20.19
C GLY A 709 22.76 -7.97 20.40
N SER A 710 23.58 -8.82 19.79
CA SER A 710 23.49 -10.28 19.92
C SER A 710 24.84 -10.85 20.34
N LEU A 711 24.82 -12.01 20.99
CA LEU A 711 26.06 -12.73 21.31
C LEU A 711 26.88 -13.04 20.05
N LEU A 712 26.19 -13.34 18.93
CA LEU A 712 26.83 -13.57 17.63
C LEU A 712 27.65 -12.34 17.17
N ASN A 713 27.11 -11.12 17.31
CA ASN A 713 27.82 -9.90 16.92
C ASN A 713 29.05 -9.68 17.81
N ALA A 714 28.94 -9.96 19.11
CA ALA A 714 30.08 -9.89 20.03
C ALA A 714 31.19 -10.87 19.64
N VAL A 715 30.84 -12.08 19.22
CA VAL A 715 31.78 -13.09 18.70
C VAL A 715 32.46 -12.62 17.41
N GLN A 716 31.70 -12.02 16.49
CA GLN A 716 32.26 -11.49 15.24
C GLN A 716 33.22 -10.32 15.45
N MET A 717 32.95 -9.48 16.45
CA MET A 717 33.83 -8.38 16.82
C MET A 717 35.11 -8.85 17.52
N SER A 718 35.01 -9.89 18.37
CA SER A 718 36.07 -10.23 19.33
C SER A 718 36.87 -11.49 18.98
N ALA A 719 36.27 -12.45 18.26
CA ALA A 719 36.83 -13.78 18.02
C ALA A 719 37.03 -14.10 16.54
N MET A 720 35.95 -14.30 15.77
CA MET A 720 36.03 -14.59 14.34
C MET A 720 34.74 -14.23 13.58
N LEU A 721 34.85 -13.91 12.29
CA LEU A 721 33.67 -13.77 11.41
C LEU A 721 33.04 -15.12 11.03
N GLY A 722 33.86 -16.15 10.87
CA GLY A 722 33.43 -17.49 10.49
C GLY A 722 33.18 -17.65 8.98
N GLN A 723 32.43 -18.70 8.63
CA GLN A 723 32.22 -19.11 7.24
C GLN A 723 31.27 -18.18 6.47
N GLN A 724 31.78 -17.57 5.40
CA GLN A 724 30.98 -16.78 4.47
C GLN A 724 30.31 -17.70 3.44
N ALA A 725 29.02 -17.46 3.19
CA ALA A 725 28.24 -18.23 2.24
C ALA A 725 27.56 -17.31 1.23
N VAL A 726 27.33 -17.84 0.03
CA VAL A 726 26.46 -17.23 -0.98
C VAL A 726 25.43 -18.27 -1.41
N ARG A 727 24.14 -17.99 -1.22
CA ARG A 727 23.00 -18.89 -1.51
C ARG A 727 23.12 -20.23 -0.79
N GLY A 728 23.49 -20.18 0.49
CA GLY A 728 23.63 -21.36 1.36
C GLY A 728 24.82 -22.26 1.04
N LYS A 729 25.72 -21.84 0.13
CA LYS A 729 26.93 -22.60 -0.23
C LYS A 729 28.19 -21.78 0.03
N ARG A 730 29.31 -22.45 0.37
CA ARG A 730 30.63 -21.81 0.47
C ARG A 730 31.04 -21.12 -0.84
N LEU A 731 31.97 -20.17 -0.75
CA LEU A 731 32.35 -19.32 -1.88
C LEU A 731 32.97 -20.13 -3.03
N LYS A 732 32.28 -20.14 -4.19
CA LYS A 732 32.70 -20.92 -5.38
C LYS A 732 33.00 -20.10 -6.62
N ARG A 733 32.31 -18.98 -6.80
CA ARG A 733 32.38 -18.16 -8.02
C ARG A 733 33.67 -17.33 -8.01
N GLY A 734 34.56 -17.58 -8.95
CA GLY A 734 35.85 -16.93 -9.08
C GLY A 734 36.58 -17.37 -10.34
N TYR A 735 37.90 -17.41 -10.29
CA TYR A 735 38.76 -17.88 -11.40
C TYR A 735 38.62 -19.39 -11.67
N ARG A 736 39.13 -19.85 -12.82
CA ARG A 736 39.15 -21.28 -13.16
C ARG A 736 39.86 -22.11 -12.07
N LYS A 737 39.10 -23.00 -11.42
CA LYS A 737 39.53 -23.89 -10.32
C LYS A 737 40.04 -23.18 -9.04
N ARG A 738 39.75 -21.89 -8.80
CA ARG A 738 40.11 -21.18 -7.54
C ARG A 738 39.22 -19.97 -7.30
N LEU A 739 39.06 -19.54 -6.05
CA LEU A 739 38.27 -18.33 -5.76
C LEU A 739 39.02 -17.05 -6.16
N LEU A 740 40.20 -16.85 -5.59
CA LEU A 740 41.06 -15.68 -5.77
C LEU A 740 42.40 -16.06 -6.41
N PRO A 741 43.12 -15.12 -7.06
CA PRO A 741 44.38 -15.42 -7.73
C PRO A 741 45.51 -15.76 -6.74
N HIS A 742 45.37 -15.38 -5.47
CA HIS A 742 46.27 -15.68 -4.36
C HIS A 742 46.28 -17.15 -3.95
N PHE A 743 45.25 -17.92 -4.32
CA PHE A 743 45.12 -19.32 -3.96
C PHE A 743 45.59 -20.26 -5.08
N LYS A 744 46.16 -21.41 -4.70
CA LYS A 744 46.53 -22.47 -5.64
C LYS A 744 45.29 -23.06 -6.30
N ARG A 745 45.42 -23.45 -7.57
CA ARG A 745 44.31 -24.05 -8.34
C ARG A 745 43.95 -25.42 -7.76
N GLY A 746 42.65 -25.68 -7.60
CA GLY A 746 42.12 -26.95 -7.13
C GLY A 746 42.02 -27.11 -5.61
N VAL A 747 42.51 -26.15 -4.83
CA VAL A 747 42.42 -26.19 -3.36
C VAL A 747 41.03 -25.78 -2.89
N ILE A 748 40.50 -26.50 -1.90
CA ILE A 748 39.13 -26.36 -1.37
C ILE A 748 39.08 -26.29 0.17
N GLY A 749 40.17 -25.84 0.79
CA GLY A 749 40.31 -25.64 2.24
C GLY A 749 39.33 -24.59 2.78
N GLY A 750 39.34 -24.39 4.09
CA GLY A 750 38.49 -23.41 4.76
C GLY A 750 38.78 -22.00 4.23
N MET A 751 40.04 -21.58 4.29
CA MET A 751 40.50 -20.24 3.90
C MET A 751 40.22 -19.94 2.42
N GLU A 752 40.45 -20.87 1.49
CA GLU A 752 40.22 -20.65 0.06
C GLU A 752 38.74 -20.54 -0.30
N ARG A 753 37.85 -21.01 0.58
CA ARG A 753 36.40 -21.06 0.39
C ARG A 753 35.62 -20.14 1.34
N GLY A 754 36.31 -19.20 1.98
CA GLY A 754 35.68 -18.12 2.74
C GLY A 754 35.43 -18.41 4.22
N PHE A 755 36.18 -19.32 4.84
CA PHE A 755 36.26 -19.40 6.30
C PHE A 755 37.22 -18.33 6.80
N ILE A 756 36.67 -17.29 7.44
CA ILE A 756 37.44 -16.14 7.93
C ILE A 756 37.72 -16.36 9.42
N THR A 757 39.01 -16.46 9.76
CA THR A 757 39.45 -16.63 11.15
C THR A 757 39.68 -15.30 11.86
N GLY A 758 39.90 -14.21 11.11
CA GLY A 758 39.98 -12.86 11.65
C GLY A 758 38.64 -12.35 12.21
N SER A 759 38.73 -11.49 13.23
CA SER A 759 37.63 -10.69 13.77
C SER A 759 37.69 -9.26 13.25
N PHE A 760 36.63 -8.47 13.44
CA PHE A 760 36.66 -7.04 13.12
C PHE A 760 37.71 -6.27 13.92
N LYS A 761 37.99 -6.69 15.17
CA LYS A 761 38.98 -6.04 16.02
C LYS A 761 40.41 -6.36 15.62
N THR A 762 40.72 -7.62 15.32
CA THR A 762 42.08 -8.01 14.87
C THR A 762 42.39 -7.48 13.47
N GLY A 763 41.35 -7.12 12.72
CA GLY A 763 41.43 -6.74 11.31
C GLY A 763 41.34 -7.94 10.39
N LEU A 764 40.85 -7.68 9.16
CA LEU A 764 40.69 -8.70 8.12
C LEU A 764 41.84 -8.60 7.11
N LYS A 765 42.36 -9.74 6.68
CA LYS A 765 43.34 -9.79 5.58
C LYS A 765 42.67 -9.38 4.27
N PRO A 766 43.42 -8.91 3.25
CA PRO A 766 42.84 -8.43 2.00
C PRO A 766 41.90 -9.45 1.30
N TYR A 767 42.25 -10.74 1.32
CA TYR A 767 41.41 -11.79 0.76
C TYR A 767 40.17 -12.08 1.62
N GLU A 768 40.26 -11.98 2.96
CA GLU A 768 39.14 -12.17 3.88
C GLU A 768 38.14 -11.03 3.74
N TYR A 769 38.62 -9.78 3.63
CA TYR A 769 37.80 -8.61 3.36
C TYR A 769 36.99 -8.76 2.06
N PHE A 770 37.65 -9.23 0.99
CA PHE A 770 36.95 -9.48 -0.27
C PHE A 770 35.92 -10.62 -0.14
N GLN A 771 36.29 -11.72 0.53
CA GLN A 771 35.38 -12.85 0.77
C GLN A 771 34.16 -12.46 1.63
N HIS A 772 34.35 -11.62 2.64
CA HIS A 772 33.27 -11.05 3.46
C HIS A 772 32.36 -10.16 2.61
N SER A 773 32.94 -9.32 1.75
CA SER A 773 32.19 -8.46 0.82
C SER A 773 31.31 -9.28 -0.14
N MET A 774 31.78 -10.47 -0.57
CA MET A 774 30.97 -11.38 -1.39
C MET A 774 29.73 -11.89 -0.64
N GLY A 775 29.87 -12.23 0.65
CA GLY A 775 28.75 -12.65 1.51
C GLY A 775 27.78 -11.50 1.78
N GLY A 776 28.30 -10.31 2.13
CA GLY A 776 27.48 -9.13 2.41
C GLY A 776 26.58 -8.70 1.24
N ARG A 777 27.06 -8.87 0.00
CA ARG A 777 26.28 -8.52 -1.21
C ARG A 777 25.03 -9.39 -1.38
N GLU A 778 25.02 -10.62 -0.88
CA GLU A 778 23.81 -11.45 -0.90
C GLU A 778 22.70 -10.82 -0.06
N SER A 779 23.01 -10.38 1.16
CA SER A 779 22.04 -9.76 2.08
C SER A 779 21.42 -8.51 1.48
N LEU A 780 22.23 -7.65 0.86
CA LEU A 780 21.75 -6.42 0.18
C LEU A 780 20.81 -6.73 -0.97
N VAL A 781 21.17 -7.67 -1.84
CA VAL A 781 20.36 -8.05 -3.01
C VAL A 781 19.07 -8.76 -2.59
N ASN A 782 19.14 -9.67 -1.62
CA ASN A 782 17.97 -10.41 -1.14
C ASN A 782 16.94 -9.48 -0.49
N THR A 783 17.40 -8.46 0.24
CA THR A 783 16.51 -7.47 0.87
C THR A 783 15.72 -6.72 -0.21
N ALA A 784 16.37 -6.21 -1.26
CA ALA A 784 15.71 -5.50 -2.35
C ALA A 784 14.71 -6.40 -3.13
N ILE A 785 15.07 -7.65 -3.43
CA ILE A 785 14.20 -8.57 -4.19
C ILE A 785 12.98 -9.00 -3.37
N ARG A 786 13.16 -9.24 -2.06
CA ARG A 786 12.07 -9.67 -1.16
C ARG A 786 10.98 -8.60 -1.07
N THR A 787 11.35 -7.32 -1.00
CA THR A 787 10.40 -6.20 -0.94
C THR A 787 9.43 -6.19 -2.12
N ALA A 788 9.93 -6.36 -3.35
CA ALA A 788 9.09 -6.36 -4.54
C ALA A 788 8.11 -7.55 -4.59
N ARG A 789 8.57 -8.75 -4.23
CA ARG A 789 7.72 -9.96 -4.22
C ARG A 789 6.67 -9.90 -3.09
N SER A 790 7.09 -9.48 -1.90
CA SER A 790 6.22 -9.36 -0.73
C SER A 790 5.10 -8.34 -0.97
N GLY A 791 5.42 -7.14 -1.46
CA GLY A 791 4.42 -6.11 -1.74
C GLY A 791 3.44 -6.53 -2.85
N TYR A 792 3.90 -7.23 -3.89
CA TYR A 792 3.01 -7.76 -4.93
C TYR A 792 2.07 -8.84 -4.38
N MET A 793 2.59 -9.77 -3.56
CA MET A 793 1.77 -10.79 -2.91
C MET A 793 0.73 -10.17 -1.98
N GLN A 794 1.14 -9.20 -1.14
CA GLN A 794 0.24 -8.46 -0.27
C GLN A 794 -0.88 -7.80 -1.06
N ARG A 795 -0.56 -7.09 -2.15
CA ARG A 795 -1.57 -6.46 -3.01
C ARG A 795 -2.57 -7.46 -3.58
N ARG A 796 -2.10 -8.64 -4.01
CA ARG A 796 -2.98 -9.69 -4.53
C ARG A 796 -3.96 -10.18 -3.46
N LEU A 797 -3.47 -10.36 -2.23
CA LEU A 797 -4.31 -10.80 -1.11
C LEU A 797 -5.29 -9.71 -0.68
N VAL A 798 -4.84 -8.47 -0.53
CA VAL A 798 -5.70 -7.33 -0.18
C VAL A 798 -6.84 -7.19 -1.20
N ASN A 799 -6.52 -7.19 -2.50
CA ASN A 799 -7.55 -7.10 -3.54
C ASN A 799 -8.52 -8.30 -3.58
N ALA A 800 -8.15 -9.45 -3.02
CA ALA A 800 -9.01 -10.63 -2.96
C ALA A 800 -9.88 -10.67 -1.70
N PHE A 801 -9.42 -10.07 -0.59
CA PHE A 801 -10.05 -10.17 0.72
C PHE A 801 -10.64 -8.85 1.24
N GLN A 802 -10.42 -7.71 0.57
CA GLN A 802 -10.95 -6.41 1.01
C GLN A 802 -12.48 -6.37 1.13
N ASP A 803 -13.17 -7.22 0.36
CA ASP A 803 -14.63 -7.27 0.31
C ASP A 803 -15.22 -8.24 1.35
N VAL A 804 -14.36 -8.91 2.13
CA VAL A 804 -14.76 -9.91 3.12
C VAL A 804 -14.96 -9.23 4.47
N VAL A 805 -16.19 -9.26 4.97
CA VAL A 805 -16.59 -8.56 6.19
C VAL A 805 -17.34 -9.48 7.16
N VAL A 806 -17.22 -9.20 8.46
CA VAL A 806 -18.02 -9.86 9.50
C VAL A 806 -19.37 -9.14 9.60
N ARG A 807 -20.46 -9.88 9.40
CA ARG A 807 -21.83 -9.37 9.54
C ARG A 807 -22.27 -9.41 11.01
N LYS A 808 -23.38 -8.73 11.32
CA LYS A 808 -23.94 -8.66 12.68
C LYS A 808 -24.31 -10.03 13.28
N ASP A 809 -24.57 -11.02 12.42
CA ASP A 809 -24.84 -12.41 12.82
C ASP A 809 -23.56 -13.22 13.13
N GLY A 810 -22.38 -12.61 13.02
CA GLY A 810 -21.08 -13.27 13.25
C GLY A 810 -20.57 -14.11 12.06
N THR A 811 -21.31 -14.15 10.96
CA THR A 811 -20.86 -14.79 9.72
C THR A 811 -19.90 -13.88 8.95
N VAL A 812 -19.00 -14.50 8.20
CA VAL A 812 -18.05 -13.81 7.31
C VAL A 812 -18.56 -13.96 5.88
N ARG A 813 -18.86 -12.85 5.22
CA ARG A 813 -19.44 -12.83 3.87
C ARG A 813 -18.63 -11.97 2.91
N ASP A 814 -18.68 -12.31 1.61
CA ASP A 814 -18.10 -11.49 0.54
C ASP A 814 -19.05 -10.36 0.10
N ALA A 815 -18.66 -9.54 -0.89
CA ALA A 815 -19.49 -8.46 -1.43
C ALA A 815 -20.79 -8.93 -2.12
N ARG A 816 -20.89 -10.20 -2.50
CA ARG A 816 -22.12 -10.81 -3.06
C ARG A 816 -22.99 -11.42 -1.97
N ASP A 817 -22.62 -11.21 -0.70
CA ASP A 817 -23.24 -11.78 0.48
C ASP A 817 -23.16 -13.31 0.57
N ILE A 818 -22.21 -13.91 -0.15
CA ILE A 818 -21.94 -15.35 -0.07
C ILE A 818 -21.15 -15.63 1.21
N ILE A 819 -21.61 -16.60 1.99
CA ILE A 819 -20.98 -17.00 3.25
C ILE A 819 -19.64 -17.68 2.96
N VAL A 820 -18.55 -17.08 3.46
CA VAL A 820 -17.19 -17.63 3.41
C VAL A 820 -16.88 -18.42 4.69
N GLN A 821 -17.33 -17.92 5.84
CA GLN A 821 -17.25 -18.63 7.12
C GLN A 821 -18.54 -18.46 7.92
N PHE A 822 -19.05 -19.54 8.50
CA PHE A 822 -20.23 -19.49 9.38
C PHE A 822 -19.96 -18.79 10.71
N LYS A 823 -18.69 -18.81 11.17
CA LYS A 823 -18.27 -18.13 12.39
C LYS A 823 -16.84 -17.62 12.19
N TYR A 824 -16.63 -16.34 12.49
CA TYR A 824 -15.31 -15.70 12.33
C TYR A 824 -14.19 -16.50 13.01
N GLY A 825 -13.19 -16.93 12.24
CA GLY A 825 -12.02 -17.64 12.79
C GLY A 825 -12.36 -18.95 13.51
N GLY A 826 -13.53 -19.56 13.28
CA GLY A 826 -14.03 -20.75 13.97
C GLY A 826 -14.49 -20.50 15.41
N GLY A 827 -13.78 -19.65 16.17
CA GLY A 827 -14.06 -19.34 17.57
C GLY A 827 -15.00 -18.14 17.79
N GLY A 828 -15.12 -17.23 16.82
CA GLY A 828 -15.83 -15.94 16.96
C GLY A 828 -15.08 -14.91 17.81
N LEU A 829 -13.79 -15.13 18.04
CA LEU A 829 -12.95 -14.27 18.89
C LEU A 829 -11.99 -13.47 18.02
N ASP A 830 -11.85 -12.18 18.32
CA ASP A 830 -10.81 -11.33 17.75
C ASP A 830 -9.52 -11.50 18.57
N PHE A 831 -8.40 -11.71 17.88
CA PHE A 831 -7.06 -11.78 18.48
C PHE A 831 -6.69 -10.50 19.23
N TYR A 832 -7.35 -9.39 18.91
CA TYR A 832 -7.11 -8.07 19.49
C TYR A 832 -7.87 -7.82 20.80
N SER A 833 -9.01 -8.49 21.03
CA SER A 833 -9.90 -8.19 22.17
C SER A 833 -9.88 -9.21 23.31
N ASN A 834 -9.33 -10.42 23.12
CA ASN A 834 -9.29 -11.47 24.16
C ASN A 834 -7.93 -12.22 24.20
N PRO A 835 -6.84 -11.60 24.69
CA PRO A 835 -5.53 -12.25 24.76
C PRO A 835 -5.49 -13.47 25.70
N ALA A 836 -6.28 -13.50 26.79
CA ALA A 836 -6.29 -14.59 27.77
C ALA A 836 -6.88 -15.92 27.28
N GLU A 837 -8.03 -15.91 26.60
CA GLU A 837 -8.64 -17.14 26.04
C GLU A 837 -7.74 -17.82 24.99
N LEU A 838 -6.90 -17.03 24.31
CA LEU A 838 -5.94 -17.54 23.33
C LEU A 838 -4.66 -18.09 23.96
N LEU A 839 -4.23 -17.56 25.10
CA LEU A 839 -3.13 -18.11 25.90
C LEU A 839 -3.53 -19.45 26.54
N GLU A 840 -4.74 -19.55 27.10
CA GLU A 840 -5.27 -20.80 27.65
C GLU A 840 -5.47 -21.87 26.57
N LYS A 841 -5.99 -21.50 25.39
CA LYS A 841 -6.16 -22.46 24.28
C LYS A 841 -4.85 -22.84 23.58
N LYS A 842 -3.81 -22.00 23.59
CA LYS A 842 -2.50 -22.40 23.07
C LYS A 842 -1.80 -23.43 23.95
N ILE A 843 -1.94 -23.33 25.27
CA ILE A 843 -1.44 -24.35 26.20
C ILE A 843 -2.14 -25.68 25.91
N ALA A 844 -3.44 -25.67 25.62
CA ALA A 844 -4.19 -26.88 25.26
C ALA A 844 -3.78 -27.51 23.90
N VAL A 845 -3.25 -26.74 22.95
CA VAL A 845 -2.84 -27.25 21.62
C VAL A 845 -1.37 -27.69 21.57
N GLU A 846 -0.51 -27.15 22.45
CA GLU A 846 0.88 -27.63 22.58
C GLU A 846 0.98 -28.93 23.41
N ASP A 847 -0.03 -29.28 24.21
CA ASP A 847 -0.11 -30.56 24.95
C ASP A 847 -0.70 -31.74 24.13
N GLU A 848 -1.19 -31.50 22.90
CA GLU A 848 -1.68 -32.56 21.98
C GLU A 848 -0.78 -32.76 20.72
N GLY A 849 0.47 -32.29 20.75
CA GLY A 849 1.44 -32.40 19.65
C GLY A 849 2.56 -33.41 19.86
#